data_AF-A0A7C4TL62-F1
#
_entry.id   AF-A0A7C4TL62-F1
#
_cell.length_a   1.000
_cell.length_b   1.000
_cell.length_c   1.000
_cell.angle_alpha   90.00
_cell.angle_beta   90.00
_cell.angle_gamma   90.00
#
_symmetry.space_group_name_H-M   'P 1'
#
loop_
_entity.id
_entity.type
_entity.pdbx_description
1 polymer ?
#
loop_
_entity_poly.entity_id
_entity_poly.type
_entity_poly.pdbx_seq_one_letter_code
_entity_poly.pdbx_strand_id
1 'polypeptide(L)'
;MIKTIIKRDGTEASFDEGKIIRAIYKAMLSVKVGTMKDAEEVAKRAVSEISKITQKPTVEQIQDKVESALMGYSSNDQSFVEVAKAYILYRERRRIIRDEKASIGVKDDLKLSINAIKVLEARYLLKDEEGKIIETPRQMFRRVASHVGIIDALYEYRTYQLTGKLPENGKKISALSKTQIEVLNRGFDELAKEGQLKGTFDEFMNFIYTKPTSFEEMINEYEEMMLNLEYVPNSPTMMNAGARLGQLSACFVLPVDDSVDGIFSALKYTAEIHKSGGGTGFSFSRLRGKDDIVGSTKGVASGPVSFMRIFDTTTDVIKQGGKRRGANMGILRYDHPDIMDFILSKDAENTILSNFNISVGMTDEFFEKLDSDGYVELKNPRDGRVTGRIKASTMWDTIINQAWKTADPGLIFLDEINRKNPVSHISEIEATNPCITGDTFIYTSRGIRRARDLYLEGNPVDVITDSRNSGRKVQHASNVFMTGVKPVIKLKTREGFRIRLTSDHLVYSEERGWVKAGDLNIGEKVRIMNNGGAFGEEGNLEEGRALGWLVGNGHISKGPGKKRAVPPFYNTDRTPAPLSAEYVNKMVRKSSSNLDYEVGVVNREGRSIPSGASESLKEYAIQIGLVENELHVPDAVMTGSREMQRGFLQGLFEADGTVSITSNSGYSVRLISISEEMLQEVQSLLLNFGIYSRIHRNRRKAGMRELPDSHKEKKAYASRAYHELSVGRESILKYMQDIGFLSDGKNGRLKEITEAYVRGPKMEKWTAAVESIENDGIEEVFDIIEPVTHSLVANGIVVHNCGEQPLMPYESCNLGSINLAKFVKDGDIDYERLRKVIRLSTKFLDNVVDANKFPVVQIKNMTRKTRKIGLGVMGFADMLIKLGIPYNSGDALVMGERMMAFLQDESHEESKILAEERGVFPGWYGSKWEEQGIKMRNSTTTTIAPTGTISIIAGCSSSIEPLFAIAFVRHVLNGQELIEVNPLFEEMLRARNLYSEELMREVAKSGNLHDIDIDPEIKRLFVTAHEIEPEWHVLMQATFQRYCDSGVSKTINLPSDASPDDIGKAYRMAKDLHCKGITVYRDQSKTQQVLYTGTASRKEPEQKAEKKKAEKKVTEEENVMELIAKVPDKYLKLDSTFDPACPTGKCDK
;
A
#
# COMPACT_ATOMS: atom_id res chain seq x y z
N MET A 1 -52.85 -21.59 -19.08
CA MET A 1 -51.74 -20.82 -18.48
C MET A 1 -50.43 -21.35 -19.03
N ILE A 2 -49.52 -20.48 -19.46
CA ILE A 2 -48.19 -20.84 -19.91
C ILE A 2 -47.27 -20.93 -18.69
N LYS A 3 -46.57 -22.06 -18.51
CA LYS A 3 -45.65 -22.28 -17.39
C LYS A 3 -44.19 -22.07 -17.78
N THR A 4 -43.80 -22.38 -19.02
CA THR A 4 -42.42 -22.19 -19.52
C THR A 4 -42.37 -21.52 -20.89
N ILE A 5 -41.23 -20.89 -21.17
CA ILE A 5 -40.87 -20.17 -22.40
C ILE A 5 -39.53 -20.67 -22.93
N ILE A 6 -39.27 -20.46 -24.22
CA ILE A 6 -37.99 -20.76 -24.87
C ILE A 6 -37.14 -19.49 -24.95
N LYS A 7 -35.96 -19.48 -24.30
CA LYS A 7 -34.98 -18.41 -24.39
C LYS A 7 -34.26 -18.39 -25.75
N ARG A 8 -33.58 -17.28 -26.04
CA ARG A 8 -32.75 -17.06 -27.24
C ARG A 8 -31.58 -18.04 -27.40
N ASP A 9 -31.16 -18.70 -26.32
CA ASP A 9 -30.12 -19.75 -26.29
C ASP A 9 -30.72 -21.17 -26.39
N GLY A 10 -32.01 -21.29 -26.69
CA GLY A 10 -32.76 -22.56 -26.74
C GLY A 10 -33.16 -23.13 -25.38
N THR A 11 -32.70 -22.55 -24.25
CA THR A 11 -33.01 -23.08 -22.92
C THR A 11 -34.42 -22.73 -22.46
N GLU A 12 -35.06 -23.62 -21.71
CA GLU A 12 -36.36 -23.31 -21.10
C GLU A 12 -36.20 -22.41 -19.86
N ALA A 13 -37.22 -21.60 -19.59
CA ALA A 13 -37.36 -20.78 -18.38
C ALA A 13 -38.82 -20.75 -17.92
N SER A 14 -39.05 -20.46 -16.65
CA SER A 14 -40.39 -20.15 -16.14
C SER A 14 -40.94 -18.85 -16.75
N PHE A 15 -42.26 -18.85 -17.01
CA PHE A 15 -42.98 -17.63 -17.40
C PHE A 15 -43.07 -16.65 -16.20
N ASP A 16 -42.79 -15.37 -16.43
CA ASP A 16 -42.77 -14.31 -15.42
C ASP A 16 -43.39 -13.04 -16.01
N GLU A 17 -44.67 -12.82 -15.71
CA GLU A 17 -45.42 -11.63 -16.14
C GLU A 17 -44.82 -10.33 -15.57
N GLY A 18 -44.24 -10.37 -14.37
CA GLY A 18 -43.53 -9.24 -13.78
C GLY A 18 -42.35 -8.76 -14.64
N LYS A 19 -41.67 -9.64 -15.38
CA LYS A 19 -40.64 -9.22 -16.37
C LYS A 19 -41.25 -8.45 -17.54
N ILE A 20 -42.47 -8.80 -17.97
CA ILE A 20 -43.20 -8.10 -19.04
C ILE A 20 -43.62 -6.71 -18.55
N ILE A 21 -44.28 -6.63 -17.39
CA ILE A 21 -44.69 -5.35 -16.75
C ILE A 21 -43.49 -4.42 -16.59
N ARG A 22 -42.38 -4.90 -16.02
CA ARG A 22 -41.15 -4.10 -15.82
C ARG A 22 -40.47 -3.67 -17.13
N ALA A 23 -40.62 -4.42 -18.22
CA ALA A 23 -40.10 -4.01 -19.53
C ALA A 23 -40.95 -2.91 -20.17
N ILE A 24 -42.28 -3.05 -20.10
CA ILE A 24 -43.25 -2.03 -20.54
C ILE A 24 -43.06 -0.74 -19.74
N TYR A 25 -43.03 -0.83 -18.40
CA TYR A 25 -42.91 0.34 -17.54
C TYR A 25 -41.59 1.11 -17.76
N LYS A 26 -40.50 0.43 -18.13
CA LYS A 26 -39.25 1.10 -18.53
C LYS A 26 -39.37 1.86 -19.86
N ALA A 27 -40.14 1.36 -20.83
CA ALA A 27 -40.44 2.13 -22.04
C ALA A 27 -41.34 3.34 -21.74
N MET A 28 -42.37 3.16 -20.89
CA MET A 28 -43.25 4.24 -20.41
C MET A 28 -42.45 5.36 -19.74
N LEU A 29 -41.56 5.01 -18.80
CA LEU A 29 -40.64 5.96 -18.15
C LEU A 29 -39.70 6.66 -19.14
N SER A 30 -39.18 5.95 -20.16
CA SER A 30 -38.23 6.54 -21.12
C SER A 30 -38.81 7.64 -22.03
N VAL A 31 -40.14 7.73 -22.13
CA VAL A 31 -40.86 8.83 -22.81
C VAL A 31 -41.78 9.62 -21.87
N LYS A 32 -41.77 9.30 -20.57
CA LYS A 32 -42.64 9.86 -19.51
C LYS A 32 -44.15 9.80 -19.83
N VAL A 33 -44.60 8.70 -20.42
CA VAL A 33 -46.03 8.44 -20.75
C VAL A 33 -46.52 7.17 -20.07
N GLY A 34 -47.58 7.29 -19.27
CA GLY A 34 -48.23 6.17 -18.58
C GLY A 34 -47.67 5.84 -17.19
N THR A 35 -48.45 5.04 -16.44
CA THR A 35 -48.17 4.65 -15.06
C THR A 35 -47.83 3.16 -14.94
N MET A 36 -47.43 2.72 -13.75
CA MET A 36 -47.28 1.29 -13.45
C MET A 36 -48.60 0.51 -13.65
N LYS A 37 -49.76 1.15 -13.45
CA LYS A 37 -51.07 0.54 -13.70
C LYS A 37 -51.33 0.34 -15.20
N ASP A 38 -50.98 1.32 -16.04
CA ASP A 38 -51.05 1.17 -17.50
C ASP A 38 -50.08 0.06 -17.96
N ALA A 39 -48.88 -0.04 -17.36
CA ALA A 39 -47.93 -1.12 -17.64
C ALA A 39 -48.49 -2.50 -17.29
N GLU A 40 -49.25 -2.62 -16.19
CA GLU A 40 -49.99 -3.84 -15.86
C GLU A 40 -51.12 -4.15 -16.84
N GLU A 41 -51.88 -3.16 -17.31
CA GLU A 41 -52.96 -3.40 -18.27
C GLU A 41 -52.44 -3.80 -19.66
N VAL A 42 -51.40 -3.12 -20.16
CA VAL A 42 -50.69 -3.51 -21.39
C VAL A 42 -50.10 -4.91 -21.24
N ALA A 43 -49.51 -5.24 -20.08
CA ALA A 43 -49.02 -6.58 -19.81
C ALA A 43 -50.15 -7.61 -19.84
N LYS A 44 -51.28 -7.38 -19.16
CA LYS A 44 -52.45 -8.28 -19.17
C LYS A 44 -52.99 -8.51 -20.59
N ARG A 45 -53.03 -7.46 -21.44
CA ARG A 45 -53.38 -7.59 -22.88
C ARG A 45 -52.35 -8.46 -23.63
N ALA A 46 -51.05 -8.21 -23.46
CA ALA A 46 -49.99 -9.01 -24.08
C ALA A 46 -50.01 -10.47 -23.61
N VAL A 47 -50.17 -10.73 -22.32
CA VAL A 47 -50.26 -12.07 -21.71
C VAL A 47 -51.48 -12.83 -22.23
N SER A 48 -52.61 -12.15 -22.44
CA SER A 48 -53.79 -12.74 -23.09
C SER A 48 -53.47 -13.24 -24.50
N GLU A 49 -52.84 -12.41 -25.34
CA GLU A 49 -52.45 -12.81 -26.70
C GLU A 49 -51.34 -13.88 -26.73
N ILE A 50 -50.39 -13.84 -25.78
CA ILE A 50 -49.37 -14.88 -25.61
C ILE A 50 -50.02 -16.21 -25.18
N SER A 51 -51.07 -16.18 -24.36
CA SER A 51 -51.78 -17.39 -23.88
C SER A 51 -52.50 -18.19 -24.98
N LYS A 52 -52.71 -17.59 -26.16
CA LYS A 52 -53.28 -18.24 -27.35
C LYS A 52 -52.24 -19.05 -28.15
N ILE A 53 -50.95 -18.91 -27.84
CA ILE A 53 -49.88 -19.66 -28.51
C ILE A 53 -49.89 -21.11 -27.98
N THR A 54 -50.12 -22.08 -28.88
CA THR A 54 -50.28 -23.50 -28.55
C THR A 54 -48.96 -24.24 -28.26
N GLN A 55 -47.82 -23.64 -28.63
CA GLN A 55 -46.48 -24.13 -28.31
C GLN A 55 -45.84 -23.28 -27.20
N LYS A 56 -44.71 -23.71 -26.63
CA LYS A 56 -43.93 -22.89 -25.68
C LYS A 56 -43.41 -21.65 -26.42
N PRO A 57 -43.82 -20.42 -26.06
CA PRO A 57 -43.48 -19.24 -26.85
C PRO A 57 -42.01 -18.89 -26.70
N THR A 58 -41.41 -18.34 -27.77
CA THR A 58 -40.06 -17.79 -27.73
C THR A 58 -40.05 -16.39 -27.13
N VAL A 59 -38.88 -15.93 -26.66
CA VAL A 59 -38.74 -14.55 -26.17
C VAL A 59 -39.06 -13.50 -27.24
N GLU A 60 -38.79 -13.76 -28.53
CA GLU A 60 -39.16 -12.81 -29.60
C GLU A 60 -40.68 -12.73 -29.77
N GLN A 61 -41.38 -13.87 -29.83
CA GLN A 61 -42.86 -13.91 -29.91
C GLN A 61 -43.52 -13.18 -28.74
N ILE A 62 -42.94 -13.24 -27.54
CA ILE A 62 -43.39 -12.47 -26.38
C ILE A 62 -43.21 -10.96 -26.60
N GLN A 63 -42.10 -10.52 -27.19
CA GLN A 63 -41.89 -9.10 -27.49
C GLN A 63 -42.79 -8.60 -28.61
N ASP A 64 -43.04 -9.39 -29.66
CA ASP A 64 -43.96 -9.05 -30.75
C ASP A 64 -45.39 -8.80 -30.22
N LYS A 65 -45.83 -9.58 -29.22
CA LYS A 65 -47.13 -9.38 -28.55
C LYS A 65 -47.15 -8.18 -27.60
N VAL A 66 -46.03 -7.84 -26.96
CA VAL A 66 -45.92 -6.61 -26.16
C VAL A 66 -45.95 -5.36 -27.05
N GLU A 67 -45.28 -5.37 -28.20
CA GLU A 67 -45.31 -4.29 -29.18
C GLU A 67 -46.72 -4.12 -29.77
N SER A 68 -47.37 -5.23 -30.14
CA SER A 68 -48.77 -5.23 -30.59
C SER A 68 -49.72 -4.65 -29.53
N ALA A 69 -49.52 -5.02 -28.25
CA ALA A 69 -50.33 -4.51 -27.14
C ALA A 69 -50.08 -3.02 -26.87
N LEU A 70 -48.85 -2.53 -27.00
CA LEU A 70 -48.49 -1.12 -26.85
C LEU A 70 -49.07 -0.24 -27.98
N MET A 71 -48.95 -0.68 -29.24
CA MET A 71 -49.53 0.05 -30.38
C MET A 71 -51.06 0.13 -30.32
N GLY A 72 -51.71 -0.87 -29.72
CA GLY A 72 -53.16 -0.92 -29.49
C GLY A 72 -53.62 -0.42 -28.12
N TYR A 73 -52.81 0.33 -27.36
CA TYR A 73 -53.18 0.88 -26.06
C TYR A 73 -53.35 2.40 -26.09
N SER A 74 -54.42 2.85 -25.43
CA SER A 74 -54.69 4.23 -25.10
C SER A 74 -55.33 4.31 -23.71
N SER A 75 -55.05 5.39 -22.99
CA SER A 75 -55.50 5.63 -21.62
C SER A 75 -55.58 7.15 -21.42
N ASN A 76 -56.70 7.66 -20.89
CA ASN A 76 -56.98 9.10 -20.71
C ASN A 76 -56.68 9.94 -21.98
N ASP A 77 -57.21 9.52 -23.13
CA ASP A 77 -56.98 10.08 -24.48
C ASP A 77 -55.51 10.13 -24.95
N GLN A 78 -54.56 9.62 -24.17
CA GLN A 78 -53.16 9.53 -24.53
C GLN A 78 -52.85 8.22 -25.28
N SER A 79 -52.19 8.34 -26.44
CA SER A 79 -51.78 7.22 -27.27
C SER A 79 -50.40 6.69 -26.88
N PHE A 80 -50.24 5.37 -26.81
CA PHE A 80 -48.98 4.72 -26.40
C PHE A 80 -48.07 4.36 -27.59
N VAL A 81 -48.31 4.94 -28.77
CA VAL A 81 -47.47 4.76 -29.97
C VAL A 81 -46.02 5.20 -29.75
N GLU A 82 -45.76 6.28 -28.99
CA GLU A 82 -44.37 6.66 -28.64
C GLU A 82 -43.72 5.69 -27.66
N VAL A 83 -44.50 5.10 -26.74
CA VAL A 83 -44.02 4.01 -25.86
C VAL A 83 -43.69 2.76 -26.68
N ALA A 84 -44.49 2.44 -27.70
CA ALA A 84 -44.23 1.36 -28.64
C ALA A 84 -42.93 1.60 -29.43
N LYS A 85 -42.75 2.80 -30.01
CA LYS A 85 -41.51 3.19 -30.70
C LYS A 85 -40.29 3.06 -29.80
N ALA A 86 -40.35 3.58 -28.56
CA ALA A 86 -39.26 3.49 -27.59
C ALA A 86 -38.91 2.03 -27.25
N TYR A 87 -39.93 1.17 -27.07
CA TYR A 87 -39.74 -0.27 -26.85
C TYR A 87 -39.06 -0.96 -28.05
N ILE A 88 -39.53 -0.68 -29.27
CA ILE A 88 -38.98 -1.24 -30.53
C ILE A 88 -37.53 -0.79 -30.74
N LEU A 89 -37.23 0.51 -30.61
CA LEU A 89 -35.88 1.05 -30.75
C LEU A 89 -34.93 0.47 -29.69
N TYR A 90 -35.39 0.28 -28.46
CA TYR A 90 -34.62 -0.40 -27.41
C TYR A 90 -34.39 -1.88 -27.74
N ARG A 91 -35.39 -2.60 -28.25
CA ARG A 91 -35.25 -4.00 -28.72
C ARG A 91 -34.22 -4.11 -29.84
N GLU A 92 -34.23 -3.18 -30.79
CA GLU A 92 -33.35 -3.15 -31.96
C GLU A 92 -31.90 -2.78 -31.61
N ARG A 93 -31.67 -1.69 -30.87
CA ARG A 93 -30.33 -1.33 -30.34
C ARG A 93 -29.75 -2.49 -29.53
N ARG A 94 -30.59 -3.19 -28.75
CA ARG A 94 -30.21 -4.42 -28.04
C ARG A 94 -30.04 -5.65 -28.94
N ARG A 95 -30.58 -5.71 -30.16
CA ARG A 95 -30.32 -6.79 -31.13
C ARG A 95 -28.94 -6.60 -31.75
N ILE A 96 -28.66 -5.42 -32.31
CA ILE A 96 -27.36 -5.06 -32.87
C ILE A 96 -26.21 -5.33 -31.88
N ILE A 97 -26.37 -4.93 -30.60
CA ILE A 97 -25.38 -5.21 -29.55
C ILE A 97 -25.19 -6.72 -29.26
N ARG A 98 -26.20 -7.58 -29.46
CA ARG A 98 -26.06 -9.04 -29.34
C ARG A 98 -25.39 -9.64 -30.57
N ASP A 99 -25.77 -9.20 -31.75
CA ASP A 99 -25.29 -9.74 -33.02
C ASP A 99 -23.78 -9.44 -33.18
N GLU A 100 -23.36 -8.21 -32.83
CA GLU A 100 -21.95 -7.79 -32.75
C GLU A 100 -21.17 -8.49 -31.63
N LYS A 101 -21.83 -9.01 -30.57
CA LYS A 101 -21.16 -9.84 -29.56
C LYS A 101 -21.01 -11.29 -30.00
N ALA A 102 -22.00 -11.82 -30.72
CA ALA A 102 -21.94 -13.14 -31.30
C ALA A 102 -20.83 -13.24 -32.37
N SER A 103 -20.60 -12.19 -33.16
CA SER A 103 -19.52 -12.15 -34.15
C SER A 103 -18.11 -12.19 -33.53
N ILE A 104 -17.94 -11.71 -32.29
CA ILE A 104 -16.69 -11.82 -31.52
C ILE A 104 -16.45 -13.25 -31.01
N GLY A 105 -17.47 -14.12 -31.02
CA GLY A 105 -17.39 -15.49 -30.52
C GLY A 105 -17.41 -15.64 -28.99
N VAL A 106 -17.53 -14.53 -28.24
CA VAL A 106 -17.63 -14.56 -26.77
C VAL A 106 -19.08 -14.70 -26.32
N LYS A 107 -19.35 -15.74 -25.52
CA LYS A 107 -20.59 -15.86 -24.76
C LYS A 107 -20.58 -14.92 -23.55
N ASP A 108 -21.06 -13.70 -23.76
CA ASP A 108 -21.25 -12.69 -22.70
C ASP A 108 -22.38 -13.09 -21.74
N ASP A 109 -22.02 -13.53 -20.53
CA ASP A 109 -22.93 -13.88 -19.44
C ASP A 109 -23.00 -12.82 -18.32
N LEU A 110 -22.37 -11.65 -18.51
CA LEU A 110 -22.38 -10.52 -17.58
C LEU A 110 -23.03 -9.24 -18.15
N LYS A 111 -23.33 -9.20 -19.45
CA LYS A 111 -23.96 -8.09 -20.19
C LYS A 111 -23.06 -6.84 -20.31
N LEU A 112 -21.75 -7.03 -20.43
CA LEU A 112 -20.73 -5.96 -20.44
C LEU A 112 -20.85 -5.02 -21.66
N SER A 113 -20.02 -3.97 -21.75
CA SER A 113 -19.95 -3.16 -22.98
C SER A 113 -19.35 -3.95 -24.16
N ILE A 114 -19.54 -3.49 -25.39
CA ILE A 114 -18.88 -4.12 -26.56
C ILE A 114 -17.35 -3.98 -26.44
N ASN A 115 -16.87 -2.83 -25.93
CA ASN A 115 -15.45 -2.63 -25.65
C ASN A 115 -14.90 -3.60 -24.60
N ALA A 116 -15.60 -3.80 -23.48
CA ALA A 116 -15.23 -4.80 -22.49
C ALA A 116 -15.13 -6.19 -23.11
N ILE A 117 -16.10 -6.63 -23.92
CA ILE A 117 -16.06 -7.95 -24.57
C ILE A 117 -14.90 -8.07 -25.57
N LYS A 118 -14.63 -7.05 -26.41
CA LYS A 118 -13.48 -7.06 -27.33
C LYS A 118 -12.13 -7.04 -26.59
N VAL A 119 -12.04 -6.32 -25.48
CA VAL A 119 -10.86 -6.31 -24.61
C VAL A 119 -10.65 -7.67 -23.93
N LEU A 120 -11.72 -8.30 -23.42
CA LEU A 120 -11.68 -9.62 -22.81
C LEU A 120 -11.28 -10.72 -23.80
N GLU A 121 -11.88 -10.74 -24.99
CA GLU A 121 -11.53 -11.67 -26.08
C GLU A 121 -10.05 -11.61 -26.44
N ALA A 122 -9.57 -10.40 -26.76
CA ALA A 122 -8.24 -10.22 -27.33
C ALA A 122 -7.09 -10.53 -26.35
N ARG A 123 -7.35 -10.54 -25.04
CA ARG A 123 -6.29 -10.55 -24.00
C ARG A 123 -6.52 -11.50 -22.83
N TYR A 124 -7.74 -11.67 -22.35
CA TYR A 124 -7.99 -12.18 -20.99
C TYR A 124 -8.58 -13.58 -20.92
N LEU A 125 -9.57 -13.88 -21.76
CA LEU A 125 -10.22 -15.19 -21.79
C LEU A 125 -9.23 -16.27 -22.24
N LEU A 126 -9.35 -17.47 -21.67
CA LEU A 126 -8.57 -18.62 -22.12
C LEU A 126 -9.01 -19.10 -23.52
N LYS A 127 -8.01 -19.58 -24.27
CA LYS A 127 -8.14 -20.13 -25.62
C LYS A 127 -7.49 -21.51 -25.68
N ASP A 128 -8.01 -22.39 -26.53
CA ASP A 128 -7.42 -23.71 -26.83
C ASP A 128 -6.20 -23.62 -27.77
N GLU A 129 -5.63 -24.76 -28.18
CA GLU A 129 -4.43 -24.81 -29.02
C GLU A 129 -4.71 -24.30 -30.45
N GLU A 130 -5.96 -24.41 -30.89
CA GLU A 130 -6.52 -23.84 -32.11
C GLU A 130 -6.84 -22.32 -32.00
N GLY A 131 -6.68 -21.72 -30.82
CA GLY A 131 -6.89 -20.29 -30.56
C GLY A 131 -8.35 -19.87 -30.37
N LYS A 132 -9.27 -20.81 -30.27
CA LYS A 132 -10.70 -20.58 -30.03
C LYS A 132 -10.96 -20.40 -28.53
N ILE A 133 -11.94 -19.55 -28.21
CA ILE A 133 -12.27 -19.16 -26.84
C ILE A 133 -13.00 -20.30 -26.12
N ILE A 134 -12.49 -20.71 -24.96
CA ILE A 134 -13.02 -21.80 -24.14
C ILE A 134 -13.64 -21.35 -22.80
N GLU A 135 -13.73 -20.02 -22.59
CA GLU A 135 -14.05 -19.42 -21.30
C GLU A 135 -14.98 -18.19 -21.45
N THR A 136 -16.02 -18.08 -20.61
CA THR A 136 -16.88 -16.89 -20.52
C THR A 136 -16.32 -15.82 -19.56
N PRO A 137 -16.76 -14.56 -19.63
CA PRO A 137 -16.38 -13.52 -18.65
C PRO A 137 -16.62 -13.93 -17.18
N ARG A 138 -17.73 -14.63 -16.87
CA ARG A 138 -17.95 -15.20 -15.53
C ARG A 138 -16.91 -16.27 -15.18
N GLN A 139 -16.66 -17.23 -16.08
CA GLN A 139 -15.69 -18.30 -15.86
C GLN A 139 -14.27 -17.75 -15.67
N MET A 140 -13.91 -16.67 -16.37
CA MET A 140 -12.65 -15.96 -16.21
C MET A 140 -12.51 -15.37 -14.79
N PHE A 141 -13.53 -14.64 -14.30
CA PHE A 141 -13.50 -14.14 -12.92
C PHE A 141 -13.50 -15.28 -11.89
N ARG A 142 -14.23 -16.38 -12.15
CA ARG A 142 -14.17 -17.59 -11.32
C ARG A 142 -12.78 -18.21 -11.29
N ARG A 143 -12.09 -18.34 -12.44
CA ARG A 143 -10.70 -18.83 -12.53
C ARG A 143 -9.77 -17.96 -11.71
N VAL A 144 -9.87 -16.64 -11.87
CA VAL A 144 -9.04 -15.66 -11.15
C VAL A 144 -9.27 -15.76 -9.65
N ALA A 145 -10.54 -15.73 -9.20
CA ALA A 145 -10.92 -15.92 -7.80
C ALA A 145 -10.42 -17.26 -7.23
N SER A 146 -10.60 -18.37 -7.97
CA SER A 146 -10.23 -19.72 -7.52
C SER A 146 -8.71 -19.94 -7.46
N HIS A 147 -7.94 -19.32 -8.36
CA HIS A 147 -6.48 -19.44 -8.41
C HIS A 147 -5.78 -18.57 -7.37
N VAL A 148 -6.37 -17.42 -7.03
CA VAL A 148 -5.87 -16.51 -6.01
C VAL A 148 -6.36 -16.95 -4.63
N GLY A 149 -7.66 -17.19 -4.46
CA GLY A 149 -8.27 -17.55 -3.17
C GLY A 149 -7.97 -18.95 -2.64
N ILE A 150 -7.47 -19.89 -3.46
CA ILE A 150 -7.00 -21.20 -2.96
C ILE A 150 -5.79 -21.08 -2.02
N ILE A 151 -5.06 -19.97 -2.07
CA ILE A 151 -3.95 -19.67 -1.15
C ILE A 151 -4.42 -19.64 0.32
N ASP A 152 -5.67 -19.25 0.60
CA ASP A 152 -6.23 -19.27 1.96
C ASP A 152 -6.21 -20.66 2.59
N ALA A 153 -6.24 -21.75 1.81
CA ALA A 153 -6.11 -23.10 2.33
C ALA A 153 -4.75 -23.34 3.04
N LEU A 154 -3.66 -22.75 2.54
CA LEU A 154 -2.34 -22.81 3.18
C LEU A 154 -2.36 -22.11 4.54
N TYR A 155 -3.09 -21.00 4.64
CA TYR A 155 -3.18 -20.18 5.84
C TYR A 155 -4.21 -20.69 6.85
N GLU A 156 -5.27 -21.37 6.42
CA GLU A 156 -6.11 -22.20 7.29
C GLU A 156 -5.32 -23.38 7.88
N TYR A 157 -4.48 -24.04 7.08
CA TYR A 157 -3.60 -25.11 7.59
C TYR A 157 -2.59 -24.57 8.59
N ARG A 158 -1.95 -23.43 8.30
CA ARG A 158 -1.09 -22.69 9.25
C ARG A 158 -1.84 -22.39 10.55
N THR A 159 -3.05 -21.86 10.46
CA THR A 159 -3.89 -21.52 11.62
C THR A 159 -4.22 -22.76 12.45
N TYR A 160 -4.54 -23.89 11.81
CA TYR A 160 -4.75 -25.16 12.48
C TYR A 160 -3.46 -25.72 13.13
N GLN A 161 -2.30 -25.61 12.46
CA GLN A 161 -1.00 -26.01 13.00
C GLN A 161 -0.59 -25.20 14.24
N LEU A 162 -1.00 -23.93 14.33
CA LEU A 162 -0.69 -23.03 15.45
C LEU A 162 -1.71 -23.10 16.60
N THR A 163 -2.99 -23.21 16.29
CA THR A 163 -4.08 -23.03 17.28
C THR A 163 -4.90 -24.28 17.55
N GLY A 164 -4.81 -25.31 16.69
CA GLY A 164 -5.70 -26.47 16.68
C GLY A 164 -7.15 -26.15 16.26
N LYS A 165 -7.51 -24.88 16.03
CA LYS A 165 -8.85 -24.44 15.63
C LYS A 165 -9.11 -24.67 14.15
N LEU A 166 -10.38 -24.72 13.79
CA LEU A 166 -10.92 -24.84 12.44
C LEU A 166 -12.02 -23.78 12.26
N PRO A 167 -12.28 -23.31 11.03
CA PRO A 167 -13.32 -22.30 10.78
C PRO A 167 -14.71 -22.83 11.11
N GLU A 168 -15.50 -22.06 11.86
CA GLU A 168 -16.81 -22.48 12.39
C GLU A 168 -17.83 -22.84 11.30
N ASN A 169 -17.80 -22.13 10.17
CA ASN A 169 -18.65 -22.37 9.00
C ASN A 169 -18.03 -23.35 7.96
N GLY A 170 -16.86 -23.92 8.28
CA GLY A 170 -16.02 -24.66 7.35
C GLY A 170 -16.69 -25.91 6.76
N LYS A 171 -16.39 -26.18 5.49
CA LYS A 171 -16.93 -27.29 4.69
C LYS A 171 -15.79 -28.19 4.23
N LYS A 172 -16.06 -29.50 4.10
CA LYS A 172 -15.09 -30.42 3.47
C LYS A 172 -15.20 -30.27 1.96
N ILE A 173 -14.07 -30.14 1.27
CA ILE A 173 -14.07 -30.15 -0.19
C ILE A 173 -14.17 -31.58 -0.75
N SER A 174 -14.59 -31.70 -2.01
CA SER A 174 -14.69 -32.97 -2.73
C SER A 174 -13.51 -33.26 -3.66
N ALA A 175 -12.94 -32.23 -4.29
CA ALA A 175 -11.79 -32.34 -5.20
C ALA A 175 -11.10 -30.98 -5.39
N LEU A 176 -9.83 -30.99 -5.79
CA LEU A 176 -9.10 -29.82 -6.32
C LEU A 176 -8.69 -30.05 -7.77
N SER A 177 -8.64 -28.97 -8.56
CA SER A 177 -8.10 -29.02 -9.93
C SER A 177 -6.57 -29.12 -9.93
N LYS A 178 -5.99 -29.64 -11.02
CA LYS A 178 -4.53 -29.76 -11.19
C LYS A 178 -3.81 -28.42 -10.99
N THR A 179 -4.36 -27.33 -11.52
CA THR A 179 -3.75 -25.99 -11.41
C THR A 179 -3.86 -25.41 -10.00
N GLN A 180 -4.88 -25.77 -9.21
CA GLN A 180 -4.93 -25.46 -7.78
C GLN A 180 -3.84 -26.22 -7.02
N ILE A 181 -3.64 -27.51 -7.30
CA ILE A 181 -2.57 -28.32 -6.66
C ILE A 181 -1.18 -27.77 -7.03
N GLU A 182 -0.95 -27.38 -8.29
CA GLU A 182 0.31 -26.75 -8.74
C GLU A 182 0.59 -25.36 -8.10
N VAL A 183 -0.46 -24.62 -7.72
CA VAL A 183 -0.32 -23.38 -6.92
C VAL A 183 -0.01 -23.72 -5.48
N LEU A 184 -0.79 -24.62 -4.89
CA LEU A 184 -0.66 -25.04 -3.50
C LEU A 184 0.72 -25.63 -3.20
N ASN A 185 1.27 -26.48 -4.08
CA ASN A 185 2.62 -27.04 -3.90
C ASN A 185 3.69 -25.94 -3.91
N ARG A 186 3.61 -24.98 -4.85
CA ARG A 186 4.55 -23.84 -4.90
C ARG A 186 4.41 -22.94 -3.67
N GLY A 187 3.18 -22.63 -3.26
CA GLY A 187 2.92 -21.83 -2.07
C GLY A 187 3.43 -22.53 -0.80
N PHE A 188 3.19 -23.83 -0.67
CA PHE A 188 3.70 -24.66 0.41
C PHE A 188 5.24 -24.71 0.43
N ASP A 189 5.86 -25.00 -0.71
CA ASP A 189 7.32 -25.07 -0.86
C ASP A 189 8.02 -23.77 -0.46
N GLU A 190 7.43 -22.62 -0.73
CA GLU A 190 8.01 -21.31 -0.42
C GLU A 190 7.71 -20.90 1.03
N LEU A 191 6.46 -21.08 1.50
CA LEU A 191 6.09 -20.84 2.91
C LEU A 191 6.82 -21.77 3.88
N ALA A 192 7.17 -23.00 3.48
CA ALA A 192 8.00 -23.90 4.27
C ALA A 192 9.47 -23.44 4.34
N LYS A 193 10.03 -22.88 3.26
CA LYS A 193 11.37 -22.24 3.27
C LYS A 193 11.38 -20.98 4.14
N GLU A 194 10.26 -20.25 4.16
CA GLU A 194 10.01 -19.07 5.00
C GLU A 194 9.58 -19.44 6.44
N GLY A 195 9.58 -20.73 6.79
CA GLY A 195 9.26 -21.24 8.13
C GLY A 195 7.79 -21.08 8.57
N GLN A 196 6.90 -20.60 7.69
CA GLN A 196 5.48 -20.38 7.97
C GLN A 196 4.64 -21.67 8.00
N LEU A 197 5.13 -22.75 7.39
CA LEU A 197 4.48 -24.07 7.38
C LEU A 197 5.43 -25.17 7.83
N LYS A 198 4.87 -26.22 8.43
CA LYS A 198 5.58 -27.43 8.90
C LYS A 198 4.98 -28.68 8.27
N GLY A 199 5.69 -29.81 8.35
CA GLY A 199 5.24 -31.08 7.79
C GLY A 199 5.51 -31.22 6.29
N THR A 200 4.86 -32.19 5.65
CA THR A 200 4.96 -32.44 4.20
C THR A 200 3.74 -31.91 3.44
N PHE A 201 3.88 -31.77 2.11
CA PHE A 201 2.76 -31.41 1.26
C PHE A 201 1.62 -32.46 1.30
N ASP A 202 1.94 -33.74 1.47
CA ASP A 202 0.94 -34.80 1.61
C ASP A 202 0.14 -34.67 2.93
N GLU A 203 0.78 -34.27 4.03
CA GLU A 203 0.09 -34.00 5.31
C GLU A 203 -0.87 -32.80 5.19
N PHE A 204 -0.49 -31.77 4.42
CA PHE A 204 -1.34 -30.64 4.09
C PHE A 204 -2.52 -31.02 3.18
N MET A 205 -2.27 -31.78 2.11
CA MET A 205 -3.33 -32.26 1.21
C MET A 205 -4.33 -33.17 1.96
N ASN A 206 -3.84 -34.02 2.86
CA ASN A 206 -4.68 -34.82 3.76
C ASN A 206 -5.50 -33.95 4.74
N PHE A 207 -4.94 -32.85 5.26
CA PHE A 207 -5.70 -31.88 6.05
C PHE A 207 -6.89 -31.31 5.25
N ILE A 208 -6.64 -30.81 4.03
CA ILE A 208 -7.68 -30.18 3.20
C ILE A 208 -8.86 -31.15 2.93
N TYR A 209 -8.57 -32.41 2.58
CA TYR A 209 -9.63 -33.39 2.27
C TYR A 209 -10.35 -33.94 3.52
N THR A 210 -9.72 -33.93 4.70
CA THR A 210 -10.30 -34.54 5.91
C THR A 210 -10.99 -33.54 6.85
N LYS A 211 -10.61 -32.26 6.83
CA LYS A 211 -11.10 -31.21 7.75
C LYS A 211 -12.12 -30.27 7.09
N PRO A 212 -12.99 -29.62 7.88
CA PRO A 212 -13.76 -28.46 7.42
C PRO A 212 -12.84 -27.24 7.18
N THR A 213 -13.05 -26.57 6.05
CA THR A 213 -12.26 -25.43 5.55
C THR A 213 -13.16 -24.34 4.96
N SER A 214 -12.75 -23.06 4.96
CA SER A 214 -13.58 -21.90 4.58
C SER A 214 -13.18 -21.19 3.28
N PHE A 215 -11.98 -21.44 2.75
CA PHE A 215 -11.44 -20.76 1.56
C PHE A 215 -12.38 -20.77 0.33
N GLU A 216 -13.22 -21.79 0.18
CA GLU A 216 -14.21 -21.88 -0.91
C GLU A 216 -15.29 -20.79 -0.80
N GLU A 217 -15.67 -20.38 0.42
CA GLU A 217 -16.60 -19.25 0.63
C GLU A 217 -15.94 -17.93 0.28
N MET A 218 -14.66 -17.80 0.64
CA MET A 218 -13.83 -16.63 0.36
C MET A 218 -13.57 -16.47 -1.16
N ILE A 219 -13.36 -17.58 -1.88
CA ILE A 219 -13.34 -17.61 -3.36
C ILE A 219 -14.67 -17.09 -3.94
N ASN A 220 -15.82 -17.42 -3.33
CA ASN A 220 -17.11 -16.90 -3.80
C ASN A 220 -17.25 -15.38 -3.57
N GLU A 221 -16.73 -14.84 -2.46
CA GLU A 221 -16.73 -13.40 -2.20
C GLU A 221 -15.84 -12.62 -3.20
N TYR A 222 -14.66 -13.17 -3.51
CA TYR A 222 -13.80 -12.66 -4.59
C TYR A 222 -14.50 -12.69 -5.96
N GLU A 223 -15.21 -13.78 -6.27
CA GLU A 223 -16.00 -13.88 -7.50
C GLU A 223 -17.08 -12.79 -7.52
N GLU A 224 -17.85 -12.62 -6.43
CA GLU A 224 -18.93 -11.64 -6.31
C GLU A 224 -18.47 -10.20 -6.62
N MET A 225 -17.43 -9.71 -5.95
CA MET A 225 -16.97 -8.32 -6.14
C MET A 225 -16.46 -8.04 -7.57
N MET A 226 -15.87 -9.05 -8.22
CA MET A 226 -15.42 -8.94 -9.61
C MET A 226 -16.58 -9.05 -10.61
N LEU A 227 -17.56 -9.91 -10.36
CA LEU A 227 -18.78 -10.05 -11.18
C LEU A 227 -19.65 -8.78 -11.16
N ASN A 228 -19.71 -8.09 -10.02
CA ASN A 228 -20.38 -6.79 -9.89
C ASN A 228 -19.58 -5.64 -10.53
N LEU A 229 -18.29 -5.87 -10.84
CA LEU A 229 -17.30 -4.88 -11.27
C LEU A 229 -17.09 -3.76 -10.24
N GLU A 230 -17.19 -4.11 -8.95
CA GLU A 230 -16.85 -3.26 -7.80
C GLU A 230 -15.33 -3.17 -7.62
N TYR A 231 -14.64 -4.28 -7.87
CA TYR A 231 -13.19 -4.38 -7.93
C TYR A 231 -12.75 -5.11 -9.21
N VAL A 232 -11.63 -4.70 -9.81
CA VAL A 232 -10.98 -5.42 -10.91
C VAL A 232 -9.46 -5.48 -10.66
N PRO A 233 -8.84 -6.67 -10.61
CA PRO A 233 -7.38 -6.79 -10.47
C PRO A 233 -6.65 -6.39 -11.76
N ASN A 234 -5.33 -6.24 -11.69
CA ASN A 234 -4.52 -5.82 -12.84
C ASN A 234 -4.58 -6.78 -14.04
N SER A 235 -4.05 -6.30 -15.16
CA SER A 235 -4.07 -7.06 -16.40
C SER A 235 -3.38 -8.42 -16.30
N PRO A 236 -2.13 -8.55 -15.80
CA PRO A 236 -1.48 -9.86 -15.73
C PRO A 236 -2.18 -10.85 -14.80
N THR A 237 -2.76 -10.41 -13.67
CA THR A 237 -3.55 -11.30 -12.80
C THR A 237 -4.71 -11.92 -13.57
N MET A 238 -5.53 -11.11 -14.28
CA MET A 238 -6.63 -11.65 -15.07
C MET A 238 -6.15 -12.52 -16.26
N MET A 239 -5.06 -12.12 -16.92
CA MET A 239 -4.48 -12.82 -18.08
C MET A 239 -3.87 -14.19 -17.74
N ASN A 240 -3.24 -14.31 -16.56
CA ASN A 240 -2.31 -15.39 -16.24
C ASN A 240 -2.69 -16.24 -15.01
N ALA A 241 -3.60 -15.79 -14.13
CA ALA A 241 -4.08 -16.61 -13.01
C ALA A 241 -4.74 -17.90 -13.56
N GLY A 242 -4.24 -19.06 -13.15
CA GLY A 242 -4.68 -20.37 -13.65
C GLY A 242 -4.13 -20.77 -15.01
N ALA A 243 -3.26 -19.97 -15.63
CA ALA A 243 -2.64 -20.23 -16.92
C ALA A 243 -1.15 -20.62 -16.79
N ARG A 244 -0.58 -21.21 -17.86
CA ARG A 244 0.79 -21.79 -17.91
C ARG A 244 1.90 -20.83 -17.46
N LEU A 245 1.76 -19.52 -17.71
CA LEU A 245 2.73 -18.51 -17.31
C LEU A 245 2.66 -18.18 -15.81
N GLY A 246 1.45 -18.03 -15.25
CA GLY A 246 1.21 -17.83 -13.81
C GLY A 246 1.73 -16.51 -13.20
N GLN A 247 2.19 -15.56 -14.01
CA GLN A 247 2.83 -14.33 -13.56
C GLN A 247 1.82 -13.18 -13.42
N LEU A 248 1.68 -12.58 -12.22
CA LEU A 248 0.51 -11.77 -11.85
C LEU A 248 0.79 -10.27 -11.60
N SER A 249 2.06 -9.89 -11.43
CA SER A 249 2.53 -8.49 -11.27
C SER A 249 2.49 -7.70 -12.59
N ALA A 250 2.20 -6.40 -12.53
CA ALA A 250 2.07 -5.48 -13.67
C ALA A 250 3.38 -4.87 -14.17
N CYS A 251 4.27 -4.50 -13.25
CA CYS A 251 5.48 -3.73 -13.49
C CYS A 251 6.62 -4.23 -12.60
N PHE A 252 7.85 -3.93 -12.99
CA PHE A 252 9.11 -4.35 -12.40
C PHE A 252 10.19 -3.29 -12.65
N VAL A 253 11.36 -3.37 -11.99
CA VAL A 253 12.57 -2.63 -12.40
C VAL A 253 13.83 -3.46 -12.18
N LEU A 254 14.91 -3.06 -12.85
CA LEU A 254 16.21 -3.74 -12.85
C LEU A 254 17.33 -2.70 -12.67
N PRO A 255 18.46 -3.04 -12.02
CA PRO A 255 19.66 -2.20 -12.05
C PRO A 255 20.25 -2.20 -13.46
N VAL A 256 21.03 -1.18 -13.77
CA VAL A 256 21.90 -1.18 -14.96
C VAL A 256 23.31 -0.81 -14.50
N ASP A 257 24.02 -1.83 -13.99
CA ASP A 257 25.35 -1.65 -13.41
C ASP A 257 26.43 -1.45 -14.51
N ASP A 258 27.48 -0.68 -14.20
CA ASP A 258 28.52 -0.18 -15.14
C ASP A 258 29.52 -1.26 -15.62
N SER A 259 29.00 -2.34 -16.18
CA SER A 259 29.74 -3.44 -16.79
C SER A 259 28.91 -4.10 -17.91
N VAL A 260 29.58 -4.70 -18.90
CA VAL A 260 28.88 -5.41 -19.99
C VAL A 260 28.02 -6.55 -19.43
N ASP A 261 28.53 -7.31 -18.47
CA ASP A 261 27.80 -8.43 -17.85
C ASP A 261 26.58 -7.94 -17.05
N GLY A 262 26.68 -6.80 -16.36
CA GLY A 262 25.55 -6.16 -15.67
C GLY A 262 24.47 -5.67 -16.64
N ILE A 263 24.88 -4.92 -17.66
CA ILE A 263 24.00 -4.40 -18.73
C ILE A 263 23.24 -5.55 -19.42
N PHE A 264 23.94 -6.62 -19.84
CA PHE A 264 23.33 -7.74 -20.53
C PHE A 264 22.55 -8.69 -19.59
N SER A 265 22.87 -8.74 -18.29
CA SER A 265 22.04 -9.43 -17.29
C SER A 265 20.71 -8.70 -17.09
N ALA A 266 20.72 -7.38 -16.96
CA ALA A 266 19.51 -6.57 -16.93
C ALA A 266 18.68 -6.72 -18.22
N LEU A 267 19.34 -6.75 -19.39
CA LEU A 267 18.69 -7.00 -20.67
C LEU A 267 18.02 -8.39 -20.73
N LYS A 268 18.69 -9.43 -20.20
CA LYS A 268 18.12 -10.79 -20.08
C LYS A 268 16.89 -10.79 -19.17
N TYR A 269 16.96 -10.17 -17.99
CA TYR A 269 15.82 -10.13 -17.08
C TYR A 269 14.65 -9.33 -17.66
N THR A 270 14.93 -8.26 -18.41
CA THR A 270 13.93 -7.52 -19.21
C THR A 270 13.19 -8.46 -20.17
N ALA A 271 13.92 -9.29 -20.91
CA ALA A 271 13.36 -10.28 -21.82
C ALA A 271 12.46 -11.33 -21.12
N GLU A 272 12.89 -11.83 -19.96
CA GLU A 272 12.14 -12.81 -19.16
C GLU A 272 10.85 -12.20 -18.56
N ILE A 273 10.85 -10.90 -18.25
CA ILE A 273 9.69 -10.13 -17.75
C ILE A 273 8.70 -9.75 -18.86
N HIS A 274 9.18 -9.22 -19.99
CA HIS A 274 8.30 -8.81 -21.11
C HIS A 274 7.56 -10.00 -21.68
N LYS A 275 8.20 -11.17 -21.74
CA LYS A 275 7.60 -12.46 -22.12
C LYS A 275 6.40 -12.86 -21.25
N SER A 276 6.35 -12.45 -19.98
CA SER A 276 5.21 -12.73 -19.10
C SER A 276 4.13 -11.64 -19.10
N GLY A 277 4.40 -10.49 -19.73
CA GLY A 277 3.50 -9.35 -19.80
C GLY A 277 3.76 -8.26 -18.75
N GLY A 278 4.96 -8.21 -18.15
CA GLY A 278 5.38 -7.12 -17.27
C GLY A 278 5.99 -5.92 -18.01
N GLY A 279 5.88 -4.72 -17.45
CA GLY A 279 6.69 -3.55 -17.83
C GLY A 279 7.96 -3.42 -16.97
N THR A 280 8.97 -2.66 -17.43
CA THR A 280 10.28 -2.54 -16.75
C THR A 280 10.82 -1.12 -16.75
N GLY A 281 10.91 -0.48 -15.58
CA GLY A 281 11.76 0.71 -15.40
C GLY A 281 13.25 0.37 -15.18
N PHE A 282 14.09 1.41 -15.24
CA PHE A 282 15.56 1.35 -15.07
C PHE A 282 16.09 2.73 -14.64
N SER A 283 17.16 2.77 -13.84
CA SER A 283 18.02 3.96 -13.72
C SER A 283 19.32 3.70 -14.46
N PHE A 284 19.67 4.60 -15.39
CA PHE A 284 20.92 4.53 -16.16
C PHE A 284 22.03 5.38 -15.54
N SER A 285 21.74 6.07 -14.42
CA SER A 285 22.62 7.01 -13.72
C SER A 285 23.94 6.41 -13.22
N ARG A 286 24.02 5.07 -13.13
CA ARG A 286 25.23 4.32 -12.75
C ARG A 286 26.24 4.18 -13.89
N LEU A 287 25.78 4.19 -15.15
CA LEU A 287 26.65 3.95 -16.30
C LEU A 287 27.62 5.10 -16.52
N ARG A 288 28.89 4.79 -16.82
CA ARG A 288 29.88 5.84 -17.10
C ARG A 288 29.49 6.68 -18.31
N GLY A 289 29.92 7.94 -18.26
CA GLY A 289 29.66 8.91 -19.32
C GLY A 289 30.29 8.51 -20.66
N LYS A 290 29.76 9.09 -21.73
CA LYS A 290 30.35 9.01 -23.07
C LYS A 290 31.81 9.50 -23.06
N ASP A 291 32.61 8.91 -23.94
CA ASP A 291 34.04 9.18 -24.12
C ASP A 291 34.94 8.84 -22.90
N ASP A 292 34.40 8.25 -21.83
CA ASP A 292 35.17 7.78 -20.67
C ASP A 292 35.86 6.42 -20.90
N ILE A 293 36.95 6.17 -20.18
CA ILE A 293 37.91 5.08 -20.41
C ILE A 293 37.30 3.69 -20.12
N VAL A 294 37.50 2.77 -21.06
CA VAL A 294 37.22 1.33 -20.90
C VAL A 294 38.53 0.59 -20.64
N GLY A 295 38.86 0.38 -19.36
CA GLY A 295 40.19 -0.08 -18.92
C GLY A 295 40.65 -1.44 -19.47
N SER A 296 39.72 -2.32 -19.88
CA SER A 296 40.03 -3.63 -20.46
C SER A 296 40.46 -3.57 -21.93
N THR A 297 39.99 -2.58 -22.70
CA THR A 297 40.28 -2.43 -24.14
C THR A 297 41.16 -1.21 -24.46
N LYS A 298 41.30 -0.29 -23.49
CA LYS A 298 41.84 1.07 -23.68
C LYS A 298 41.06 1.93 -24.69
N GLY A 299 39.85 1.50 -25.07
CA GLY A 299 38.89 2.31 -25.83
C GLY A 299 38.09 3.25 -24.92
N VAL A 300 37.05 3.87 -25.52
CA VAL A 300 36.13 4.78 -24.83
C VAL A 300 34.70 4.23 -24.81
N ALA A 301 33.89 4.69 -23.87
CA ALA A 301 32.49 4.32 -23.70
C ALA A 301 31.55 5.17 -24.56
N SER A 302 30.40 4.61 -24.93
CA SER A 302 29.38 5.29 -25.76
C SER A 302 28.27 5.99 -24.97
N GLY A 303 28.33 5.99 -23.64
CA GLY A 303 27.35 6.63 -22.73
C GLY A 303 26.02 5.88 -22.57
N PRO A 304 25.19 6.25 -21.58
CA PRO A 304 23.96 5.55 -21.25
C PRO A 304 22.94 5.60 -22.40
N VAL A 305 22.80 6.74 -23.08
CA VAL A 305 21.87 6.93 -24.20
C VAL A 305 22.19 6.01 -25.38
N SER A 306 23.43 5.53 -25.51
CA SER A 306 23.80 4.48 -26.47
C SER A 306 23.32 3.09 -26.02
N PHE A 307 23.54 2.73 -24.75
CA PHE A 307 23.10 1.44 -24.20
C PHE A 307 21.56 1.33 -24.10
N MET A 308 20.85 2.43 -23.80
CA MET A 308 19.38 2.47 -23.78
C MET A 308 18.76 2.00 -25.11
N ARG A 309 19.42 2.24 -26.26
CA ARG A 309 18.96 1.76 -27.58
C ARG A 309 18.89 0.24 -27.66
N ILE A 310 19.74 -0.47 -26.92
CA ILE A 310 19.75 -1.93 -26.87
C ILE A 310 18.52 -2.43 -26.10
N PHE A 311 18.16 -1.77 -25.00
CA PHE A 311 16.91 -2.05 -24.27
C PHE A 311 15.67 -1.69 -25.12
N ASP A 312 15.67 -0.57 -25.83
CA ASP A 312 14.55 -0.16 -26.72
C ASP A 312 14.34 -1.19 -27.84
N THR A 313 15.42 -1.53 -28.56
CA THR A 313 15.41 -2.53 -29.63
C THR A 313 14.97 -3.90 -29.12
N THR A 314 15.47 -4.32 -27.95
CA THR A 314 15.07 -5.59 -27.32
C THR A 314 13.59 -5.61 -26.96
N THR A 315 13.05 -4.48 -26.48
CA THR A 315 11.63 -4.33 -26.17
C THR A 315 10.76 -4.41 -27.43
N ASP A 316 11.24 -3.86 -28.55
CA ASP A 316 10.54 -3.95 -29.83
C ASP A 316 10.67 -5.33 -30.51
N VAL A 317 11.74 -6.08 -30.25
CA VAL A 317 11.91 -7.46 -30.73
C VAL A 317 11.07 -8.44 -29.93
N ILE A 318 10.89 -8.24 -28.61
CA ILE A 318 10.16 -9.16 -27.72
C ILE A 318 8.64 -8.90 -27.77
N LYS A 319 8.08 -9.04 -28.97
CA LYS A 319 6.63 -9.02 -29.24
C LYS A 319 5.95 -10.39 -29.01
N GLN A 320 6.72 -11.44 -28.73
CA GLN A 320 6.24 -12.84 -28.72
C GLN A 320 5.62 -13.29 -27.39
N GLY A 321 4.51 -12.63 -27.02
CA GLY A 321 3.64 -13.03 -25.90
C GLY A 321 2.13 -12.90 -26.18
N GLY A 322 1.74 -12.30 -27.31
CA GLY A 322 0.34 -12.22 -27.79
C GLY A 322 -0.62 -11.30 -27.01
N LYS A 323 -0.39 -11.05 -25.72
CA LYS A 323 -1.37 -10.37 -24.83
C LYS A 323 -1.06 -8.90 -24.46
N ARG A 324 0.20 -8.48 -24.44
CA ARG A 324 0.67 -7.12 -24.09
C ARG A 324 2.01 -6.83 -24.78
N ARG A 325 2.31 -5.57 -25.14
CA ARG A 325 3.66 -5.11 -25.55
C ARG A 325 4.49 -4.82 -24.28
N GLY A 326 5.79 -5.10 -24.31
CA GLY A 326 6.73 -4.55 -23.33
C GLY A 326 6.75 -3.02 -23.38
N ALA A 327 7.12 -2.38 -22.25
CA ALA A 327 7.23 -0.93 -22.13
C ALA A 327 8.22 -0.60 -21.02
N ASN A 328 9.02 0.45 -21.22
CA ASN A 328 10.09 0.81 -20.31
C ASN A 328 9.90 2.19 -19.66
N MET A 329 10.50 2.37 -18.48
CA MET A 329 10.81 3.70 -17.93
C MET A 329 12.33 3.86 -17.81
N GLY A 330 12.86 5.00 -18.21
CA GLY A 330 14.28 5.33 -18.12
C GLY A 330 14.48 6.58 -17.30
N ILE A 331 15.26 6.47 -16.22
CA ILE A 331 15.63 7.60 -15.36
C ILE A 331 17.12 7.87 -15.51
N LEU A 332 17.47 9.15 -15.64
CA LEU A 332 18.85 9.64 -15.54
C LEU A 332 18.86 10.87 -14.62
N ARG A 333 19.78 10.90 -13.65
CA ARG A 333 19.88 12.02 -12.70
C ARG A 333 20.41 13.29 -13.36
N TYR A 334 19.90 14.44 -12.93
CA TYR A 334 20.14 15.75 -13.55
C TYR A 334 21.62 16.17 -13.67
N ASP A 335 22.52 15.62 -12.84
CA ASP A 335 23.97 15.95 -12.84
C ASP A 335 24.85 14.92 -13.57
N HIS A 336 24.26 13.99 -14.32
CA HIS A 336 25.00 13.03 -15.15
C HIS A 336 25.65 13.73 -16.38
N PRO A 337 26.88 13.37 -16.82
CA PRO A 337 27.56 14.03 -17.94
C PRO A 337 26.75 14.08 -19.25
N ASP A 338 26.03 13.01 -19.56
CA ASP A 338 25.22 12.88 -20.77
C ASP A 338 23.75 13.31 -20.58
N ILE A 339 23.43 14.11 -19.56
CA ILE A 339 22.04 14.52 -19.27
C ILE A 339 21.37 15.28 -20.42
N MET A 340 22.12 16.12 -21.15
CA MET A 340 21.57 16.87 -22.29
C MET A 340 21.25 15.95 -23.48
N ASP A 341 22.11 14.98 -23.77
CA ASP A 341 21.86 13.92 -24.77
C ASP A 341 20.64 13.07 -24.37
N PHE A 342 20.41 12.86 -23.07
CA PHE A 342 19.24 12.14 -22.56
C PHE A 342 17.94 12.95 -22.66
N ILE A 343 17.94 14.24 -22.28
CA ILE A 343 16.78 15.13 -22.43
C ILE A 343 16.36 15.20 -23.91
N LEU A 344 17.32 15.42 -24.81
CA LEU A 344 17.09 15.59 -26.25
C LEU A 344 16.89 14.26 -27.01
N SER A 345 16.98 13.10 -26.34
CA SER A 345 17.00 11.75 -26.96
C SER A 345 15.74 11.33 -27.73
N LYS A 346 14.70 12.17 -27.73
CA LYS A 346 13.38 11.93 -28.35
C LYS A 346 12.93 13.01 -29.33
N ASP A 347 13.77 14.00 -29.64
CA ASP A 347 13.34 15.11 -30.51
C ASP A 347 12.96 14.63 -31.92
N ALA A 348 12.16 15.40 -32.64
CA ALA A 348 11.35 14.93 -33.77
C ALA A 348 12.13 14.29 -34.94
N GLU A 349 13.43 14.56 -35.07
CA GLU A 349 14.32 13.98 -36.09
C GLU A 349 15.03 12.69 -35.64
N ASN A 350 14.97 12.32 -34.35
CA ASN A 350 15.69 11.21 -33.75
C ASN A 350 14.78 10.35 -32.85
N THR A 351 14.00 9.45 -33.46
CA THR A 351 13.10 8.49 -32.77
C THR A 351 13.87 7.33 -32.12
N ILE A 352 14.79 7.63 -31.20
CA ILE A 352 15.83 6.69 -30.74
C ILE A 352 15.41 5.85 -29.52
N LEU A 353 14.45 6.32 -28.72
CA LEU A 353 13.94 5.65 -27.51
C LEU A 353 12.40 5.54 -27.55
N SER A 354 11.89 4.76 -28.50
CA SER A 354 10.46 4.66 -28.85
C SER A 354 9.59 3.81 -27.91
N ASN A 355 10.21 2.95 -27.10
CA ASN A 355 9.58 2.04 -26.14
C ASN A 355 9.84 2.43 -24.67
N PHE A 356 10.64 3.48 -24.44
CA PHE A 356 10.80 4.14 -23.15
C PHE A 356 9.82 5.29 -22.98
N ASN A 357 9.30 5.49 -21.76
CA ASN A 357 9.07 6.82 -21.20
C ASN A 357 10.37 7.26 -20.51
N ILE A 358 10.72 8.54 -20.57
CA ILE A 358 11.93 9.06 -19.90
C ILE A 358 11.57 10.13 -18.87
N SER A 359 12.34 10.20 -17.79
CA SER A 359 12.19 11.24 -16.78
C SER A 359 13.54 11.66 -16.21
N VAL A 360 13.69 12.95 -15.94
CA VAL A 360 14.88 13.46 -15.25
C VAL A 360 14.73 13.20 -13.76
N GLY A 361 15.75 12.56 -13.17
CA GLY A 361 15.87 12.40 -11.73
C GLY A 361 16.33 13.71 -11.11
N MET A 362 15.41 14.44 -10.49
CA MET A 362 15.64 15.76 -9.88
C MET A 362 15.86 15.65 -8.37
N THR A 363 16.76 16.49 -7.86
CA THR A 363 16.98 16.70 -6.42
C THR A 363 16.61 18.15 -6.05
N ASP A 364 16.44 18.44 -4.76
CA ASP A 364 16.17 19.81 -4.28
C ASP A 364 17.35 20.76 -4.63
N GLU A 365 18.58 20.25 -4.63
CA GLU A 365 19.81 20.93 -5.07
C GLU A 365 19.70 21.53 -6.49
N PHE A 366 18.93 20.92 -7.39
CA PHE A 366 18.67 21.49 -8.73
C PHE A 366 17.81 22.75 -8.65
N PHE A 367 16.76 22.72 -7.82
CA PHE A 367 15.84 23.86 -7.66
C PHE A 367 16.48 25.01 -6.88
N GLU A 368 17.32 24.72 -5.88
CA GLU A 368 18.16 25.72 -5.22
C GLU A 368 19.07 26.46 -6.21
N LYS A 369 19.67 25.74 -7.17
CA LYS A 369 20.49 26.32 -8.24
C LYS A 369 19.67 27.06 -9.29
N LEU A 370 18.44 26.65 -9.54
CA LEU A 370 17.52 27.35 -10.44
C LEU A 370 17.10 28.70 -9.83
N ASP A 371 16.67 28.69 -8.57
CA ASP A 371 16.17 29.87 -7.85
C ASP A 371 17.28 30.89 -7.53
N SER A 372 18.54 30.45 -7.53
CA SER A 372 19.74 31.31 -7.41
C SER A 372 20.44 31.62 -8.75
N ASP A 373 19.86 31.22 -9.89
CA ASP A 373 20.40 31.36 -11.25
C ASP A 373 21.85 30.82 -11.43
N GLY A 374 22.18 29.81 -10.65
CA GLY A 374 23.50 29.18 -10.55
C GLY A 374 23.80 28.10 -11.59
N TYR A 375 24.87 27.34 -11.33
CA TYR A 375 25.38 26.31 -12.23
C TYR A 375 25.28 24.90 -11.62
N VAL A 376 24.77 23.97 -12.43
CA VAL A 376 24.89 22.53 -12.21
C VAL A 376 26.29 22.08 -12.61
N GLU A 377 26.92 21.25 -11.77
CA GLU A 377 28.17 20.56 -12.09
C GLU A 377 27.84 19.14 -12.56
N LEU A 378 28.35 18.76 -13.73
CA LEU A 378 28.15 17.42 -14.29
C LEU A 378 29.26 16.49 -13.79
N LYS A 379 28.92 15.34 -13.20
CA LYS A 379 29.84 14.50 -12.42
C LYS A 379 29.91 13.08 -12.97
N ASN A 380 31.10 12.56 -13.28
CA ASN A 380 31.26 11.17 -13.73
C ASN A 380 30.89 10.19 -12.59
N PRO A 381 29.96 9.23 -12.78
CA PRO A 381 29.49 8.35 -11.70
C PRO A 381 30.51 7.32 -11.21
N ARG A 382 31.61 7.08 -11.94
CA ARG A 382 32.68 6.15 -11.52
C ARG A 382 33.64 6.76 -10.51
N ASP A 383 33.97 8.05 -10.67
CA ASP A 383 35.06 8.71 -9.94
C ASP A 383 34.70 10.07 -9.34
N GLY A 384 33.45 10.53 -9.49
CA GLY A 384 32.93 11.78 -8.92
C GLY A 384 33.51 13.05 -9.56
N ARG A 385 34.41 12.93 -10.55
CA ARG A 385 35.07 14.08 -11.17
C ARG A 385 34.07 14.92 -11.96
N VAL A 386 34.11 16.24 -11.73
CA VAL A 386 33.37 17.21 -12.53
C VAL A 386 33.91 17.19 -13.98
N THR A 387 33.05 16.85 -14.94
CA THR A 387 33.36 16.80 -16.37
C THR A 387 32.94 18.07 -17.10
N GLY A 388 31.99 18.83 -16.56
CA GLY A 388 31.49 20.08 -17.13
C GLY A 388 30.58 20.85 -16.18
N ARG A 389 30.12 22.03 -16.61
CA ARG A 389 29.12 22.84 -15.90
C ARG A 389 28.11 23.42 -16.88
N ILE A 390 26.85 23.52 -16.46
CA ILE A 390 25.74 24.09 -17.22
C ILE A 390 24.88 24.95 -16.30
N LYS A 391 24.28 26.03 -16.82
CA LYS A 391 23.43 26.91 -16.03
C LYS A 391 22.09 26.22 -15.72
N ALA A 392 21.61 26.32 -14.48
CA ALA A 392 20.39 25.62 -14.05
C ALA A 392 19.15 26.05 -14.86
N SER A 393 19.01 27.36 -15.09
CA SER A 393 17.98 27.95 -15.96
C SER A 393 18.02 27.37 -17.39
N THR A 394 19.20 27.27 -18.02
CA THR A 394 19.32 26.67 -19.36
C THR A 394 18.93 25.18 -19.42
N MET A 395 19.23 24.40 -18.38
CA MET A 395 18.76 23.00 -18.30
C MET A 395 17.24 22.93 -18.11
N TRP A 396 16.69 23.76 -17.22
CA TRP A 396 15.26 23.86 -16.95
C TRP A 396 14.45 24.23 -18.20
N ASP A 397 14.89 25.28 -18.91
CA ASP A 397 14.30 25.70 -20.18
C ASP A 397 14.34 24.57 -21.22
N THR A 398 15.43 23.81 -21.29
CA THR A 398 15.55 22.68 -22.23
C THR A 398 14.58 21.56 -21.88
N ILE A 399 14.45 21.21 -20.59
CA ILE A 399 13.51 20.20 -20.09
C ILE A 399 12.07 20.60 -20.39
N ILE A 400 11.68 21.85 -20.09
CA ILE A 400 10.35 22.38 -20.36
C ILE A 400 10.04 22.38 -21.85
N ASN A 401 10.93 22.91 -22.68
CA ASN A 401 10.71 22.98 -24.13
C ASN A 401 10.64 21.58 -24.76
N GLN A 402 11.41 20.60 -24.26
CA GLN A 402 11.33 19.24 -24.76
C GLN A 402 10.07 18.52 -24.28
N ALA A 403 9.66 18.69 -23.02
CA ALA A 403 8.36 18.21 -22.54
C ALA A 403 7.19 18.83 -23.33
N TRP A 404 7.28 20.11 -23.70
CA TRP A 404 6.31 20.79 -24.55
C TRP A 404 6.26 20.26 -26.00
N LYS A 405 7.42 19.94 -26.58
CA LYS A 405 7.53 19.32 -27.91
C LYS A 405 7.02 17.88 -27.94
N THR A 406 7.45 17.05 -26.98
CA THR A 406 7.40 15.57 -27.08
C THR A 406 6.72 14.86 -25.90
N ALA A 407 6.14 15.56 -24.92
CA ALA A 407 5.58 15.01 -23.68
C ALA A 407 6.51 13.99 -22.98
N ASP A 408 7.80 14.32 -23.03
CA ASP A 408 8.96 13.66 -22.44
C ASP A 408 10.10 14.71 -22.45
N PRO A 409 10.99 14.78 -21.44
CA PRO A 409 10.99 13.96 -20.24
C PRO A 409 10.01 14.45 -19.17
N GLY A 410 9.45 13.52 -18.39
CA GLY A 410 8.78 13.84 -17.12
C GLY A 410 9.77 14.20 -16.01
N LEU A 411 9.26 14.57 -14.83
CA LEU A 411 10.09 14.75 -13.63
C LEU A 411 9.83 13.66 -12.61
N ILE A 412 10.91 13.06 -12.12
CA ILE A 412 10.94 12.16 -10.98
C ILE A 412 11.72 12.90 -9.90
N PHE A 413 11.02 13.39 -8.88
CA PHE A 413 11.62 14.18 -7.81
C PHE A 413 12.32 13.23 -6.84
N LEU A 414 13.52 12.74 -7.17
CA LEU A 414 14.26 11.75 -6.39
C LEU A 414 14.38 12.12 -4.91
N ASP A 415 14.49 13.40 -4.56
CA ASP A 415 14.52 13.81 -3.15
C ASP A 415 13.15 13.80 -2.51
N GLU A 416 12.06 14.05 -3.23
CA GLU A 416 10.72 13.81 -2.70
C GLU A 416 10.42 12.30 -2.68
N ILE A 417 10.98 11.53 -3.61
CA ILE A 417 10.93 10.07 -3.76
C ILE A 417 11.96 9.33 -2.87
N ASN A 418 12.81 10.07 -2.12
CA ASN A 418 13.68 9.62 -1.03
C ASN A 418 13.29 10.23 0.35
N ARG A 419 12.75 11.46 0.39
CA ARG A 419 12.18 12.09 1.59
C ARG A 419 10.91 11.40 1.95
N LYS A 420 9.94 11.47 1.04
CA LYS A 420 9.10 10.32 0.94
C LYS A 420 10.03 9.21 0.40
N ASN A 421 10.68 8.40 1.26
CA ASN A 421 11.04 6.98 1.07
C ASN A 421 11.06 6.03 2.30
N PRO A 422 10.05 5.17 2.70
CA PRO A 422 10.17 4.39 3.94
C PRO A 422 11.26 3.36 3.85
N VAL A 423 11.63 3.16 2.61
CA VAL A 423 12.30 2.04 2.11
C VAL A 423 13.55 2.58 1.51
N SER A 424 14.26 3.37 2.31
CA SER A 424 15.53 3.93 1.91
C SER A 424 16.68 3.01 2.15
N HIS A 425 16.54 1.76 2.58
CA HIS A 425 17.70 1.00 3.02
C HIS A 425 18.33 -0.05 2.11
N ILE A 426 17.66 -0.64 1.11
CA ILE A 426 18.27 -1.75 0.33
C ILE A 426 19.19 -1.31 -0.78
N SER A 427 18.69 -0.41 -1.57
CA SER A 427 19.46 0.32 -2.55
C SER A 427 18.59 1.54 -2.81
N GLU A 428 19.22 2.70 -2.89
CA GLU A 428 18.46 3.95 -2.88
C GLU A 428 17.51 4.03 -4.08
N ILE A 429 16.59 4.98 -4.01
CA ILE A 429 15.56 5.22 -5.01
C ILE A 429 16.11 5.92 -6.26
N GLU A 430 17.22 5.41 -6.78
CA GLU A 430 17.95 5.86 -7.97
C GLU A 430 17.10 5.69 -9.24
N ALA A 431 16.33 4.61 -9.27
CA ALA A 431 14.93 4.64 -9.67
C ALA A 431 14.14 4.36 -8.36
N THR A 432 12.96 4.95 -8.18
CA THR A 432 11.76 4.36 -7.53
C THR A 432 12.00 3.01 -6.74
N ASN A 433 11.81 2.76 -5.40
CA ASN A 433 12.25 1.47 -4.73
C ASN A 433 12.47 1.28 -3.19
N PRO A 434 13.57 0.64 -2.70
CA PRO A 434 13.55 -0.20 -1.46
C PRO A 434 14.64 -0.13 -0.35
N CYS A 435 14.59 -0.82 0.82
CA CYS A 435 13.56 -1.15 1.85
C CYS A 435 14.11 -1.16 3.29
N ILE A 436 13.71 -1.98 4.32
CA ILE A 436 14.11 -1.79 5.78
C ILE A 436 14.06 -3.14 6.70
N THR A 437 15.13 -3.68 7.45
CA THR A 437 15.57 -5.12 7.91
C THR A 437 15.98 -5.51 9.42
N GLY A 438 15.68 -6.67 10.05
CA GLY A 438 16.00 -7.19 11.45
C GLY A 438 15.30 -6.89 12.84
N ASP A 439 14.44 -7.81 13.37
CA ASP A 439 13.96 -8.14 14.78
C ASP A 439 13.56 -7.06 15.81
N THR A 440 13.47 -5.82 15.36
CA THR A 440 13.52 -4.58 16.13
C THR A 440 12.12 -4.27 16.74
N PHE A 441 11.93 -3.06 17.29
CA PHE A 441 10.81 -2.66 18.12
C PHE A 441 10.34 -1.24 17.89
N ILE A 442 9.10 -0.99 18.30
CA ILE A 442 8.39 0.24 18.00
C ILE A 442 7.44 0.72 19.04
N TYR A 443 7.27 2.02 19.03
CA TYR A 443 6.46 2.82 19.88
C TYR A 443 5.17 3.17 19.10
N THR A 444 4.07 2.51 19.47
CA THR A 444 2.69 2.86 19.03
C THR A 444 2.01 3.82 20.01
N SER A 445 0.79 4.25 19.66
CA SER A 445 -0.28 4.58 20.61
C SER A 445 -0.65 3.44 21.59
N ARG A 446 -0.47 2.17 21.20
CA ARG A 446 -0.91 0.93 21.89
C ARG A 446 0.26 0.00 22.31
N GLY A 447 1.29 0.53 23.00
CA GLY A 447 2.42 -0.26 23.55
C GLY A 447 3.75 -0.15 22.79
N ILE A 448 4.78 -0.83 23.32
CA ILE A 448 5.91 -1.20 22.48
C ILE A 448 5.59 -2.51 21.82
N ARG A 449 5.61 -2.54 20.51
CA ARG A 449 5.42 -3.78 19.77
C ARG A 449 6.79 -4.12 19.19
N ARG A 450 7.18 -5.40 19.13
CA ARG A 450 8.20 -5.77 18.14
C ARG A 450 7.72 -5.34 16.78
N ALA A 451 8.57 -5.49 15.78
CA ALA A 451 8.04 -5.62 14.39
C ALA A 451 7.14 -8.15 12.97
N ARG A 452 7.42 -9.49 13.29
CA ARG A 452 6.71 -10.74 12.93
C ARG A 452 5.29 -10.84 13.52
N ASP A 453 4.72 -9.72 13.97
CA ASP A 453 3.72 -9.65 15.05
C ASP A 453 2.70 -8.53 14.87
N LEU A 454 3.22 -7.34 14.62
CA LEU A 454 2.51 -6.19 14.17
C LEU A 454 2.08 -6.43 12.78
N TYR A 455 2.98 -6.75 11.86
CA TYR A 455 2.52 -7.20 10.58
C TYR A 455 1.34 -8.16 10.74
N LEU A 456 1.36 -9.11 11.69
CA LEU A 456 0.13 -9.80 12.09
C LEU A 456 -1.10 -8.90 12.40
N GLU A 457 -1.36 -8.42 13.64
CA GLU A 457 -2.76 -8.09 14.05
C GLU A 457 -3.55 -7.20 13.07
N GLY A 458 -3.09 -5.97 12.75
CA GLY A 458 -2.84 -5.55 11.35
C GLY A 458 -3.44 -4.25 10.71
N ASN A 459 -3.92 -3.24 11.43
CA ASN A 459 -4.60 -2.03 10.86
C ASN A 459 -3.68 -0.87 10.40
N PRO A 460 -4.18 0.28 9.87
CA PRO A 460 -3.47 1.51 10.19
C PRO A 460 -3.50 1.75 11.70
N VAL A 461 -2.54 2.49 12.23
CA VAL A 461 -2.52 2.85 13.65
C VAL A 461 -1.71 4.13 13.82
N ASP A 462 -1.57 4.53 15.08
CA ASP A 462 -0.99 5.79 15.48
C ASP A 462 0.33 5.57 16.21
N VAL A 463 1.22 6.54 16.02
CA VAL A 463 2.64 6.23 15.88
C VAL A 463 3.51 7.22 16.61
N ILE A 464 4.61 6.79 17.22
CA ILE A 464 5.45 7.76 17.93
C ILE A 464 6.50 8.35 17.00
N THR A 465 6.34 9.64 16.73
CA THR A 465 7.28 10.47 15.97
C THR A 465 8.09 11.33 16.94
N ASP A 466 9.35 11.66 16.60
CA ASP A 466 10.15 12.53 17.47
C ASP A 466 9.69 14.00 17.41
N SER A 467 10.15 14.81 18.35
CA SER A 467 9.58 16.14 18.60
C SER A 467 9.94 17.24 17.59
N ARG A 468 10.34 16.91 16.35
CA ARG A 468 10.81 17.92 15.36
C ARG A 468 9.69 18.63 14.60
N ASN A 469 8.76 17.88 14.00
CA ASN A 469 8.03 18.36 12.81
C ASN A 469 6.53 18.64 13.01
N SER A 470 5.91 18.27 14.13
CA SER A 470 4.43 18.32 14.28
C SER A 470 3.91 18.88 15.61
N GLY A 471 4.73 18.92 16.66
CA GLY A 471 4.28 19.12 18.05
C GLY A 471 3.42 17.97 18.62
N ARG A 472 2.87 17.10 17.76
CA ARG A 472 2.08 15.92 18.12
C ARG A 472 3.00 14.70 18.19
N LYS A 473 3.17 14.19 19.40
CA LYS A 473 3.92 12.96 19.72
C LYS A 473 3.39 11.72 19.01
N VAL A 474 2.09 11.69 18.71
CA VAL A 474 1.41 10.58 18.05
C VAL A 474 0.85 11.07 16.72
N GLN A 475 1.21 10.41 15.62
CA GLN A 475 0.69 10.71 14.28
C GLN A 475 -0.15 9.54 13.79
N HIS A 476 -1.22 9.77 13.03
CA HIS A 476 -1.89 8.69 12.30
C HIS A 476 -1.20 8.52 10.96
N ALA A 477 -1.07 7.28 10.51
CA ALA A 477 -0.30 6.97 9.32
C ALA A 477 -0.81 5.70 8.67
N SER A 478 0.00 5.17 7.73
CA SER A 478 -0.35 3.99 6.98
C SER A 478 -0.35 2.71 7.85
N ASN A 479 0.28 1.60 7.43
CA ASN A 479 -0.18 0.24 7.60
C ASN A 479 0.97 -0.83 7.80
N VAL A 480 1.20 -1.93 7.04
CA VAL A 480 2.44 -2.79 6.98
C VAL A 480 2.61 -3.58 5.66
N PHE A 481 3.59 -3.19 4.86
CA PHE A 481 3.51 -3.22 3.41
C PHE A 481 4.84 -3.76 2.76
N MET A 482 4.85 -4.89 1.98
CA MET A 482 5.98 -5.82 1.56
C MET A 482 7.29 -5.40 0.80
N THR A 483 8.50 -5.88 1.16
CA THR A 483 9.73 -5.27 0.59
C THR A 483 11.06 -5.95 0.13
N GLY A 484 11.43 -7.22 0.30
CA GLY A 484 12.29 -8.04 -0.60
C GLY A 484 13.60 -8.71 -0.14
N VAL A 485 13.92 -9.92 -0.64
CA VAL A 485 15.13 -10.70 -0.23
C VAL A 485 16.37 -10.03 -0.81
N LYS A 486 17.08 -9.36 0.10
CA LYS A 486 17.92 -8.18 -0.05
C LYS A 486 18.88 -8.13 1.18
N PRO A 487 20.09 -7.51 1.11
CA PRO A 487 21.27 -7.92 1.91
C PRO A 487 21.67 -6.94 3.02
N VAL A 488 21.71 -7.38 4.28
CA VAL A 488 21.45 -6.58 5.50
C VAL A 488 22.68 -6.02 6.20
N ILE A 489 22.53 -4.87 6.90
CA ILE A 489 23.52 -4.34 7.85
C ILE A 489 22.89 -4.25 9.26
N LYS A 490 23.74 -4.05 10.27
CA LYS A 490 23.37 -3.94 11.68
C LYS A 490 24.08 -2.73 12.26
N LEU A 491 23.32 -1.65 12.46
CA LEU A 491 23.80 -0.41 13.06
C LEU A 491 23.74 -0.54 14.57
N LYS A 492 24.90 -0.43 15.22
CA LYS A 492 25.03 -0.47 16.68
C LYS A 492 25.49 0.88 17.18
N THR A 493 25.00 1.29 18.34
CA THR A 493 25.41 2.52 19.02
C THR A 493 26.10 2.24 20.34
N ARG A 494 27.00 3.15 20.73
CA ARG A 494 27.82 3.08 21.96
C ARG A 494 26.97 3.18 23.23
N GLU A 495 25.77 3.71 23.12
CA GLU A 495 24.80 3.88 24.20
C GLU A 495 23.96 2.61 24.45
N GLY A 496 23.93 1.65 23.52
CA GLY A 496 23.26 0.36 23.68
C GLY A 496 22.29 0.04 22.55
N PHE A 497 21.59 1.06 22.02
CA PHE A 497 20.63 0.92 20.93
C PHE A 497 21.28 0.23 19.73
N ARG A 498 20.58 -0.76 19.18
CA ARG A 498 20.87 -1.37 17.89
C ARG A 498 19.65 -1.17 17.02
N ILE A 499 19.83 -1.06 15.72
CA ILE A 499 18.78 -1.26 14.74
C ILE A 499 19.41 -2.06 13.62
N ARG A 500 18.71 -3.06 13.13
CA ARG A 500 19.11 -3.71 11.90
C ARG A 500 18.49 -2.90 10.78
N LEU A 501 19.26 -2.72 9.71
CA LEU A 501 18.89 -2.03 8.49
C LEU A 501 19.98 -2.38 7.47
N THR A 502 19.74 -2.76 6.22
CA THR A 502 20.68 -2.71 5.09
C THR A 502 21.06 -1.25 4.75
N SER A 503 21.90 -1.08 3.73
CA SER A 503 22.81 0.08 3.57
C SER A 503 22.22 1.49 3.56
N ASP A 504 21.13 1.78 2.86
CA ASP A 504 20.82 3.16 2.46
C ASP A 504 19.90 3.94 3.42
N HIS A 505 19.42 3.39 4.55
CA HIS A 505 18.22 4.00 5.17
C HIS A 505 18.48 5.41 5.64
N LEU A 506 17.57 6.34 5.36
CA LEU A 506 17.70 7.71 5.81
C LEU A 506 17.45 7.79 7.31
N VAL A 507 18.51 7.59 8.10
CA VAL A 507 18.58 7.77 9.55
C VAL A 507 18.87 9.22 9.88
N TYR A 508 18.24 9.73 10.93
CA TYR A 508 18.45 11.11 11.35
C TYR A 508 19.76 11.27 12.14
N SER A 509 20.77 11.77 11.46
CA SER A 509 21.99 12.32 12.04
C SER A 509 21.73 13.74 12.57
N GLU A 510 22.15 14.02 13.81
CA GLU A 510 22.20 15.39 14.35
C GLU A 510 23.15 16.31 13.60
N GLU A 511 24.09 15.73 12.84
CA GLU A 511 25.22 16.43 12.23
C GLU A 511 24.99 16.65 10.72
N ARG A 512 24.10 15.88 10.10
CA ARG A 512 23.86 15.87 8.65
C ARG A 512 22.39 15.73 8.22
N GLY A 513 21.44 15.59 9.16
CA GLY A 513 20.03 15.36 8.83
C GLY A 513 19.78 13.93 8.36
N TRP A 514 19.03 13.75 7.28
CA TRP A 514 18.68 12.45 6.73
C TRP A 514 19.87 11.80 6.00
N VAL A 515 20.40 10.71 6.53
CA VAL A 515 21.63 10.06 6.03
C VAL A 515 21.48 8.56 5.94
N LYS A 516 21.95 7.98 4.84
CA LYS A 516 22.04 6.54 4.61
C LYS A 516 22.73 5.79 5.77
N ALA A 517 22.11 4.73 6.26
CA ALA A 517 22.55 3.99 7.45
C ALA A 517 23.98 3.42 7.36
N GLY A 518 24.43 3.08 6.16
CA GLY A 518 25.76 2.59 5.80
C GLY A 518 26.76 3.71 5.52
N ASP A 519 26.28 4.93 5.25
CA ASP A 519 27.11 6.13 5.07
C ASP A 519 27.22 6.95 6.38
N LEU A 520 26.66 6.46 7.48
CA LEU A 520 26.86 7.01 8.83
C LEU A 520 28.29 6.73 9.32
N ASN A 521 28.96 7.75 9.85
CA ASN A 521 30.34 7.61 10.32
C ASN A 521 30.42 7.04 11.73
N ILE A 522 31.45 6.24 12.03
CA ILE A 522 31.69 5.73 13.39
C ILE A 522 31.96 6.90 14.34
N GLY A 523 31.04 7.11 15.30
CA GLY A 523 31.06 8.20 16.27
C GLY A 523 30.07 9.34 15.98
N GLU A 524 29.46 9.36 14.80
CA GLU A 524 28.39 10.29 14.42
C GLU A 524 27.15 10.05 15.29
N LYS A 525 26.42 11.12 15.62
CA LYS A 525 25.25 11.06 16.52
C LYS A 525 23.95 10.93 15.75
N VAL A 526 23.27 9.79 15.91
CA VAL A 526 21.90 9.58 15.46
C VAL A 526 20.92 9.99 16.57
N ARG A 527 19.76 10.54 16.17
CA ARG A 527 18.71 10.96 17.10
C ARG A 527 18.00 9.78 17.72
N ILE A 528 17.63 9.93 19.00
CA ILE A 528 16.81 9.00 19.77
C ILE A 528 15.50 9.68 20.20
N MET A 529 14.39 8.94 20.25
CA MET A 529 13.09 9.42 20.73
C MET A 529 13.17 10.08 22.11
N ASN A 530 12.68 11.32 22.19
CA ASN A 530 12.86 12.22 23.34
C ASN A 530 11.57 12.56 24.11
N ASN A 531 10.41 12.23 23.53
CA ASN A 531 9.07 12.48 24.07
C ASN A 531 8.45 11.24 24.78
N GLY A 532 9.18 10.11 24.81
CA GLY A 532 8.68 8.81 25.23
C GLY A 532 7.61 8.25 24.29
N GLY A 533 7.20 7.00 24.47
CA GLY A 533 6.15 6.35 23.69
C GLY A 533 4.80 6.27 24.40
N ALA A 534 3.97 5.29 24.05
CA ALA A 534 2.70 5.00 24.71
C ALA A 534 2.52 3.50 24.97
N PHE A 535 1.39 3.13 25.59
CA PHE A 535 1.20 1.86 26.28
C PHE A 535 -0.05 1.15 25.79
N GLY A 536 -0.11 -0.19 25.92
CA GLY A 536 -1.33 -0.94 25.63
C GLY A 536 -2.39 -0.77 26.71
N GLU A 537 -3.44 -1.60 26.62
CA GLU A 537 -4.54 -1.63 27.59
C GLU A 537 -4.56 -2.92 28.43
N GLU A 538 -3.95 -4.00 27.93
CA GLU A 538 -3.98 -5.31 28.59
C GLU A 538 -2.93 -5.49 29.71
N GLY A 539 -3.30 -6.30 30.70
CA GLY A 539 -2.44 -6.67 31.83
C GLY A 539 -2.32 -5.61 32.92
N ASN A 540 -2.05 -6.05 34.16
CA ASN A 540 -2.00 -5.19 35.35
C ASN A 540 -0.63 -5.17 36.05
N LEU A 541 -0.54 -4.33 37.10
CA LEU A 541 0.67 -4.06 37.87
C LEU A 541 1.18 -5.31 38.61
N GLU A 542 0.26 -6.09 39.16
CA GLU A 542 0.52 -7.33 39.89
C GLU A 542 1.08 -8.43 38.98
N GLU A 543 0.48 -8.60 37.80
CA GLU A 543 0.96 -9.48 36.72
C GLU A 543 2.36 -9.08 36.27
N GLY A 544 2.56 -7.79 35.94
CA GLY A 544 3.86 -7.25 35.58
C GLY A 544 4.93 -7.60 36.62
N ARG A 545 4.65 -7.36 37.92
CA ARG A 545 5.58 -7.66 39.02
C ARG A 545 5.91 -9.14 39.12
N ALA A 546 4.90 -10.02 39.02
CA ALA A 546 5.10 -11.46 39.04
C ALA A 546 6.02 -11.93 37.90
N LEU A 547 5.86 -11.37 36.69
CA LEU A 547 6.69 -11.68 35.54
C LEU A 547 8.11 -11.09 35.64
N GLY A 548 8.26 -9.86 36.14
CA GLY A 548 9.57 -9.22 36.34
C GLY A 548 10.45 -10.00 37.33
N TRP A 549 9.86 -10.46 38.44
CA TRP A 549 10.55 -11.36 39.38
C TRP A 549 10.86 -12.74 38.78
N LEU A 550 9.98 -13.29 37.95
CA LEU A 550 10.17 -14.59 37.30
C LEU A 550 11.31 -14.55 36.25
N VAL A 551 11.48 -13.42 35.54
CA VAL A 551 12.59 -13.23 34.58
C VAL A 551 13.93 -12.97 35.30
N GLY A 552 13.94 -12.16 36.37
CA GLY A 552 15.17 -11.85 37.10
C GLY A 552 15.73 -13.03 37.91
N ASN A 553 14.96 -13.50 38.90
CA ASN A 553 15.42 -14.49 39.89
C ASN A 553 14.64 -15.82 39.86
N GLY A 554 13.73 -16.02 38.90
CA GLY A 554 12.84 -17.17 38.84
C GLY A 554 13.48 -18.50 38.40
N HIS A 555 12.77 -19.60 38.65
CA HIS A 555 13.16 -20.94 38.21
C HIS A 555 11.97 -21.77 37.71
N ILE A 556 12.13 -22.40 36.55
CA ILE A 556 11.15 -23.27 35.91
C ILE A 556 11.74 -24.70 35.80
N SER A 557 11.02 -25.71 36.30
CA SER A 557 11.53 -27.07 36.47
C SER A 557 11.38 -27.92 35.20
N LYS A 558 12.47 -28.58 34.77
CA LYS A 558 12.54 -29.40 33.56
C LYS A 558 12.00 -30.83 33.74
N GLY A 559 11.45 -31.41 32.66
CA GLY A 559 11.20 -32.85 32.49
C GLY A 559 9.73 -33.32 32.69
N PRO A 560 9.33 -34.46 32.08
CA PRO A 560 7.97 -35.00 32.21
C PRO A 560 7.56 -35.24 33.66
N GLY A 561 6.35 -34.82 34.03
CA GLY A 561 5.81 -34.94 35.38
C GLY A 561 6.28 -33.88 36.40
N LYS A 562 7.18 -32.95 36.03
CA LYS A 562 7.61 -31.85 36.93
C LYS A 562 7.00 -30.50 36.53
N LYS A 563 5.86 -30.22 37.18
CA LYS A 563 4.92 -29.14 36.88
C LYS A 563 5.16 -27.91 37.78
N ARG A 564 6.37 -27.30 37.75
CA ARG A 564 6.72 -26.16 38.66
C ARG A 564 7.41 -24.97 37.99
N ALA A 565 6.89 -23.77 38.20
CA ALA A 565 7.58 -22.48 38.11
C ALA A 565 7.48 -21.75 39.47
N VAL A 566 8.58 -21.13 39.94
CA VAL A 566 8.68 -20.50 41.27
C VAL A 566 9.70 -19.33 41.26
N PRO A 567 9.38 -18.16 41.86
CA PRO A 567 10.37 -17.15 42.23
C PRO A 567 10.90 -17.37 43.68
N PRO A 568 12.14 -17.84 43.87
CA PRO A 568 12.76 -17.98 45.19
C PRO A 568 13.31 -16.64 45.73
N PHE A 569 12.91 -16.24 46.95
CA PHE A 569 13.38 -15.01 47.60
C PHE A 569 14.45 -15.28 48.67
N TYR A 570 15.47 -14.41 48.71
CA TYR A 570 16.68 -14.54 49.53
C TYR A 570 16.93 -13.26 50.36
N ASN A 571 17.62 -13.41 51.50
CA ASN A 571 18.16 -12.29 52.31
C ASN A 571 17.18 -11.12 52.55
N THR A 572 17.50 -9.90 52.09
CA THR A 572 16.67 -8.68 52.22
C THR A 572 15.39 -8.75 51.41
N ASP A 573 15.42 -9.50 50.33
CA ASP A 573 14.41 -9.55 49.28
C ASP A 573 13.31 -10.55 49.65
N ARG A 574 13.32 -11.03 50.89
CA ARG A 574 12.25 -11.82 51.53
C ARG A 574 11.05 -10.94 51.91
N THR A 575 11.24 -9.63 52.04
CA THR A 575 10.19 -8.67 52.42
C THR A 575 9.00 -8.66 51.43
N PRO A 576 9.20 -8.67 50.10
CA PRO A 576 8.10 -8.77 49.13
C PRO A 576 7.53 -10.19 48.91
N ALA A 577 8.09 -11.23 49.53
CA ALA A 577 7.68 -12.62 49.26
C ALA A 577 6.19 -12.93 49.54
N PRO A 578 5.53 -12.36 50.57
CA PRO A 578 4.08 -12.52 50.75
C PRO A 578 3.26 -11.85 49.64
N LEU A 579 3.65 -10.65 49.21
CA LEU A 579 3.01 -9.91 48.11
C LEU A 579 3.13 -10.67 46.79
N SER A 580 4.29 -11.29 46.53
CA SER A 580 4.48 -12.19 45.37
C SER A 580 3.52 -13.37 45.36
N ALA A 581 3.23 -13.99 46.52
CA ALA A 581 2.23 -15.07 46.61
C ALA A 581 0.80 -14.55 46.39
N GLU A 582 0.46 -13.36 46.86
CA GLU A 582 -0.84 -12.72 46.63
C GLU A 582 -1.09 -12.44 45.13
N TYR A 583 -0.08 -11.92 44.42
CA TYR A 583 -0.19 -11.61 42.99
C TYR A 583 -0.36 -12.90 42.16
N VAL A 584 0.41 -13.95 42.46
CA VAL A 584 0.26 -15.26 41.81
C VAL A 584 -1.10 -15.89 42.09
N ASN A 585 -1.69 -15.72 43.28
CA ASN A 585 -3.05 -16.18 43.57
C ASN A 585 -4.10 -15.50 42.68
N LYS A 586 -3.97 -14.18 42.46
CA LYS A 586 -4.91 -13.39 41.65
C LYS A 586 -4.93 -13.82 40.18
N MET A 587 -3.80 -14.22 39.62
CA MET A 587 -3.66 -14.55 38.18
C MET A 587 -4.25 -15.90 37.75
N VAL A 588 -4.42 -16.86 38.67
CA VAL A 588 -4.37 -18.30 38.32
C VAL A 588 -5.73 -19.04 38.34
N ARG A 589 -6.82 -18.42 38.80
CA ARG A 589 -8.11 -19.13 39.00
C ARG A 589 -9.10 -19.04 37.83
N LYS A 590 -9.07 -20.04 36.94
CA LYS A 590 -10.26 -20.78 36.42
C LYS A 590 -9.83 -22.00 35.59
N SER A 591 -9.68 -23.15 36.25
CA SER A 591 -9.41 -24.43 35.57
C SER A 591 -10.72 -25.13 35.19
N SER A 592 -10.69 -25.96 34.15
CA SER A 592 -11.84 -26.72 33.62
C SER A 592 -12.25 -27.93 34.50
N SER A 593 -11.70 -28.06 35.71
CA SER A 593 -12.03 -29.10 36.68
C SER A 593 -12.41 -28.49 38.03
N ASN A 594 -13.44 -29.06 38.68
CA ASN A 594 -14.12 -28.47 39.84
C ASN A 594 -13.33 -28.62 41.18
N LEU A 595 -12.08 -28.17 41.23
CA LEU A 595 -11.28 -28.12 42.46
C LEU A 595 -10.52 -26.79 42.60
N ASP A 596 -10.76 -26.13 43.73
CA ASP A 596 -10.22 -24.82 44.08
C ASP A 596 -8.94 -24.97 44.94
N TYR A 597 -7.90 -24.20 44.63
CA TYR A 597 -6.61 -24.22 45.33
C TYR A 597 -6.06 -22.80 45.60
N GLU A 598 -5.08 -22.67 46.50
CA GLU A 598 -4.53 -21.39 46.98
C GLU A 598 -3.02 -21.50 47.28
N VAL A 599 -2.27 -20.40 47.10
CA VAL A 599 -0.81 -20.32 47.25
C VAL A 599 -0.40 -19.70 48.58
N GLY A 600 0.32 -20.46 49.41
CA GLY A 600 0.98 -19.97 50.62
C GLY A 600 2.47 -19.71 50.45
N VAL A 601 3.16 -19.29 51.51
CA VAL A 601 4.63 -19.11 51.55
C VAL A 601 5.27 -20.15 52.48
N VAL A 602 6.27 -20.88 51.97
CA VAL A 602 7.03 -21.89 52.71
C VAL A 602 8.47 -21.41 52.92
N ASN A 603 8.90 -21.36 54.17
CA ASN A 603 10.28 -21.02 54.55
C ASN A 603 11.14 -22.29 54.62
N ARG A 604 12.31 -22.28 53.97
CA ARG A 604 13.29 -23.39 54.00
C ARG A 604 14.71 -22.86 53.98
N GLU A 605 15.54 -23.29 54.93
CA GLU A 605 17.02 -23.13 54.92
C GLU A 605 17.54 -21.73 54.53
N GLY A 606 16.96 -20.69 55.12
CA GLY A 606 17.35 -19.29 54.87
C GLY A 606 16.71 -18.64 53.62
N ARG A 607 15.86 -19.36 52.89
CA ARG A 607 15.07 -18.89 51.75
C ARG A 607 13.59 -18.79 52.12
N SER A 608 12.85 -17.97 51.40
CA SER A 608 11.39 -17.83 51.52
C SER A 608 10.76 -18.02 50.14
N ILE A 609 9.83 -18.96 50.03
CA ILE A 609 9.43 -19.53 48.73
C ILE A 609 7.89 -19.61 48.63
N PRO A 610 7.24 -18.88 47.71
CA PRO A 610 5.83 -19.10 47.36
C PRO A 610 5.61 -20.55 46.89
N SER A 611 4.61 -21.22 47.46
CA SER A 611 4.45 -22.67 47.38
C SER A 611 2.97 -23.06 47.45
N GLY A 612 2.34 -23.28 46.30
CA GLY A 612 0.98 -23.85 46.20
C GLY A 612 0.56 -24.20 44.76
N ALA A 613 0.62 -23.25 43.83
CA ALA A 613 0.12 -23.41 42.45
C ALA A 613 1.23 -23.23 41.39
N SER A 614 2.33 -23.96 41.55
CA SER A 614 3.48 -23.87 40.64
C SER A 614 3.23 -24.46 39.24
N GLU A 615 2.12 -25.20 39.06
CA GLU A 615 1.69 -25.72 37.77
C GLU A 615 1.10 -24.61 36.91
N SER A 616 -0.02 -24.01 37.32
CA SER A 616 -0.73 -23.08 36.44
C SER A 616 -0.06 -21.71 36.29
N LEU A 617 0.86 -21.33 37.19
CA LEU A 617 1.82 -20.26 36.90
C LEU A 617 2.83 -20.66 35.80
N LYS A 618 3.23 -21.94 35.70
CA LYS A 618 4.05 -22.45 34.59
C LYS A 618 3.23 -22.55 33.30
N GLU A 619 1.96 -22.95 33.37
CA GLU A 619 1.05 -22.97 32.22
C GLU A 619 0.86 -21.54 31.67
N TYR A 620 0.56 -20.56 32.53
CA TYR A 620 0.47 -19.15 32.13
C TYR A 620 1.80 -18.60 31.59
N ALA A 621 2.93 -18.87 32.25
CA ALA A 621 4.25 -18.46 31.76
C ALA A 621 4.54 -19.01 30.35
N ILE A 622 4.25 -20.29 30.10
CA ILE A 622 4.38 -20.91 28.78
C ILE A 622 3.40 -20.27 27.78
N GLN A 623 2.16 -19.99 28.19
CA GLN A 623 1.14 -19.35 27.35
C GLN A 623 1.56 -17.95 26.87
N ILE A 624 2.30 -17.19 27.68
CA ILE A 624 2.83 -15.86 27.32
C ILE A 624 4.28 -15.90 26.76
N GLY A 625 4.78 -17.07 26.38
CA GLY A 625 6.07 -17.24 25.70
C GLY A 625 7.30 -17.46 26.59
N LEU A 626 7.19 -17.46 27.92
CA LEU A 626 8.29 -17.78 28.85
C LEU A 626 8.55 -19.30 28.90
N VAL A 627 9.10 -19.83 27.80
CA VAL A 627 9.59 -21.21 27.67
C VAL A 627 11.09 -21.32 27.98
N GLU A 628 11.54 -22.55 28.22
CA GLU A 628 12.88 -22.82 28.76
C GLU A 628 14.02 -22.48 27.77
N ASN A 629 14.64 -21.30 27.90
CA ASN A 629 16.10 -21.09 28.06
C ASN A 629 16.55 -19.62 27.81
N GLU A 630 15.68 -18.72 27.37
CA GLU A 630 16.07 -17.35 26.95
C GLU A 630 15.66 -16.28 27.97
N LEU A 631 16.58 -15.37 28.27
CA LEU A 631 16.33 -14.19 29.10
C LEU A 631 15.91 -13.05 28.18
N HIS A 632 14.61 -12.80 28.11
CA HIS A 632 13.97 -11.73 27.33
C HIS A 632 12.88 -11.03 28.15
N VAL A 633 12.41 -9.87 27.68
CA VAL A 633 11.13 -9.29 28.12
C VAL A 633 10.00 -10.00 27.37
N PRO A 634 8.96 -10.54 28.04
CA PRO A 634 7.84 -11.18 27.34
C PRO A 634 7.15 -10.19 26.41
N ASP A 635 6.77 -10.60 25.19
CA ASP A 635 6.11 -9.70 24.24
C ASP A 635 4.81 -9.11 24.82
N ALA A 636 4.06 -9.89 25.62
CA ALA A 636 2.88 -9.41 26.35
C ALA A 636 3.17 -8.23 27.33
N VAL A 637 4.40 -8.12 27.85
CA VAL A 637 4.82 -6.95 28.63
C VAL A 637 5.17 -5.79 27.71
N MET A 638 5.86 -6.04 26.59
CA MET A 638 6.18 -5.00 25.60
C MET A 638 4.88 -4.36 25.08
N THR A 639 3.91 -5.17 24.66
CA THR A 639 2.61 -4.71 24.14
C THR A 639 1.69 -4.17 25.22
N GLY A 640 1.86 -4.62 26.46
CA GLY A 640 0.93 -4.42 27.58
C GLY A 640 0.82 -2.99 28.11
N SER A 641 -0.02 -2.86 29.14
CA SER A 641 -0.38 -1.58 29.74
C SER A 641 0.78 -0.89 30.44
N ARG A 642 0.61 0.42 30.70
CA ARG A 642 1.58 1.21 31.47
C ARG A 642 1.86 0.58 32.83
N GLU A 643 0.83 -0.02 33.43
CA GLU A 643 0.91 -0.68 34.71
C GLU A 643 1.58 -2.05 34.63
N MET A 644 1.34 -2.82 33.57
CA MET A 644 2.06 -4.08 33.32
C MET A 644 3.56 -3.83 33.07
N GLN A 645 3.91 -2.84 32.24
CA GLN A 645 5.30 -2.44 31.99
C GLN A 645 5.97 -1.89 33.26
N ARG A 646 5.28 -1.02 34.00
CA ARG A 646 5.77 -0.49 35.29
C ARG A 646 6.01 -1.63 36.29
N GLY A 647 5.07 -2.57 36.38
CA GLY A 647 5.16 -3.73 37.27
C GLY A 647 6.33 -4.64 36.93
N PHE A 648 6.54 -4.92 35.65
CA PHE A 648 7.66 -5.73 35.18
C PHE A 648 9.01 -5.08 35.49
N LEU A 649 9.15 -3.78 35.20
CA LEU A 649 10.36 -3.02 35.54
C LEU A 649 10.58 -2.97 37.06
N GLN A 650 9.53 -2.74 37.86
CA GLN A 650 9.60 -2.80 39.32
C GLN A 650 10.06 -4.17 39.84
N GLY A 651 9.48 -5.27 39.33
CA GLY A 651 9.86 -6.63 39.74
C GLY A 651 11.29 -6.99 39.35
N LEU A 652 11.69 -6.68 38.11
CA LEU A 652 13.02 -6.98 37.59
C LEU A 652 14.14 -6.15 38.27
N PHE A 653 13.88 -4.87 38.54
CA PHE A 653 14.84 -4.02 39.27
C PHE A 653 14.77 -4.25 40.80
N GLU A 654 13.67 -4.74 41.37
CA GLU A 654 13.69 -5.23 42.76
C GLU A 654 14.52 -6.52 42.87
N ALA A 655 14.44 -7.42 41.88
CA ALA A 655 15.27 -8.62 41.79
C ALA A 655 16.77 -8.28 41.64
N ASP A 656 17.18 -7.75 40.49
CA ASP A 656 18.60 -7.64 40.09
C ASP A 656 19.09 -6.19 39.94
N GLY A 657 18.20 -5.23 40.24
CA GLY A 657 18.49 -3.80 40.20
C GLY A 657 19.14 -3.27 41.48
N THR A 658 20.06 -2.34 41.31
CA THR A 658 20.82 -1.69 42.39
C THR A 658 20.83 -0.16 42.24
N VAL A 659 20.86 0.52 43.38
CA VAL A 659 21.01 1.98 43.48
C VAL A 659 22.48 2.28 43.79
N SER A 660 23.17 2.98 42.88
CA SER A 660 24.62 3.17 42.92
C SER A 660 24.98 4.65 43.08
N ILE A 661 25.53 4.97 44.26
CA ILE A 661 26.08 6.26 44.64
C ILE A 661 27.60 6.20 44.46
N THR A 662 28.15 6.97 43.52
CA THR A 662 29.61 7.00 43.28
C THR A 662 30.13 8.42 43.08
N SER A 663 31.17 8.79 43.84
CA SER A 663 31.69 10.17 43.94
C SER A 663 32.17 10.76 42.60
N ASN A 664 32.76 9.95 41.72
CA ASN A 664 33.37 10.44 40.47
C ASN A 664 32.51 10.19 39.22
N SER A 665 31.51 9.31 39.27
CA SER A 665 30.68 8.93 38.10
C SER A 665 29.24 9.39 38.20
N GLY A 666 28.84 9.97 39.34
CA GLY A 666 27.48 10.41 39.62
C GLY A 666 26.58 9.29 40.16
N TYR A 667 25.31 9.66 40.35
CA TYR A 667 24.26 8.78 40.85
C TYR A 667 23.60 8.00 39.71
N SER A 668 23.28 6.73 39.95
CA SER A 668 22.70 5.86 38.92
C SER A 668 21.86 4.73 39.50
N VAL A 669 20.74 4.40 38.83
CA VAL A 669 20.05 3.11 38.97
C VAL A 669 20.63 2.16 37.93
N ARG A 670 20.88 0.89 38.30
CA ARG A 670 21.54 -0.08 37.42
C ARG A 670 20.90 -1.45 37.48
N LEU A 671 20.90 -2.14 36.34
CA LEU A 671 20.48 -3.54 36.19
C LEU A 671 21.63 -4.33 35.53
N ILE A 672 21.96 -5.51 36.05
CA ILE A 672 23.03 -6.36 35.53
C ILE A 672 22.43 -7.63 34.93
N SER A 673 22.84 -8.01 33.72
CA SER A 673 22.43 -9.27 33.09
C SER A 673 23.56 -9.91 32.27
N ILE A 674 23.45 -11.21 32.03
CA ILE A 674 24.27 -11.96 31.07
C ILE A 674 23.69 -11.91 29.65
N SER A 675 22.45 -11.43 29.48
CA SER A 675 21.82 -11.18 28.19
C SER A 675 21.92 -9.68 27.87
N GLU A 676 22.61 -9.32 26.79
CA GLU A 676 22.59 -7.95 26.29
C GLU A 676 21.23 -7.60 25.68
N GLU A 677 20.58 -8.58 25.06
CA GLU A 677 19.32 -8.39 24.32
C GLU A 677 18.16 -8.07 25.28
N MET A 678 18.11 -8.77 26.43
CA MET A 678 17.20 -8.43 27.54
C MET A 678 17.39 -6.98 28.02
N LEU A 679 18.64 -6.49 28.05
CA LEU A 679 18.92 -5.12 28.44
C LEU A 679 18.56 -4.12 27.32
N GLN A 680 18.58 -4.52 26.05
CA GLN A 680 18.10 -3.71 24.92
C GLN A 680 16.56 -3.62 24.92
N GLU A 681 15.87 -4.70 25.25
CA GLU A 681 14.41 -4.70 25.45
C GLU A 681 13.99 -3.87 26.68
N VAL A 682 14.72 -3.98 27.80
CA VAL A 682 14.53 -3.11 28.98
C VAL A 682 14.89 -1.65 28.66
N GLN A 683 15.92 -1.37 27.86
CA GLN A 683 16.25 -0.03 27.36
C GLN A 683 15.09 0.54 26.52
N SER A 684 14.43 -0.27 25.69
CA SER A 684 13.23 0.13 24.97
C SER A 684 12.04 0.41 25.89
N LEU A 685 11.73 -0.49 26.85
CA LEU A 685 10.69 -0.23 27.86
C LEU A 685 10.93 1.08 28.62
N LEU A 686 12.16 1.34 29.07
CA LEU A 686 12.51 2.59 29.74
C LEU A 686 12.33 3.81 28.81
N LEU A 687 12.71 3.68 27.53
CA LEU A 687 12.48 4.71 26.52
C LEU A 687 10.97 4.96 26.31
N ASN A 688 10.09 3.98 26.55
CA ASN A 688 8.63 4.18 26.50
C ASN A 688 8.14 5.22 27.53
N PHE A 689 8.62 5.11 28.77
CA PHE A 689 8.41 6.13 29.82
C PHE A 689 9.18 7.45 29.53
N GLY A 690 9.98 7.48 28.46
CA GLY A 690 10.92 8.56 28.16
C GLY A 690 11.98 8.68 29.25
N ILE A 691 12.54 7.55 29.68
CA ILE A 691 13.70 7.42 30.57
C ILE A 691 14.86 6.96 29.69
N TYR A 692 15.89 7.80 29.52
CA TYR A 692 17.07 7.41 28.74
C TYR A 692 17.98 6.52 29.60
N SER A 693 18.46 5.41 29.02
CA SER A 693 19.38 4.49 29.67
C SER A 693 20.57 4.14 28.77
N ARG A 694 21.69 3.75 29.37
CA ARG A 694 22.92 3.33 28.68
C ARG A 694 23.34 1.92 29.07
N ILE A 695 23.64 1.08 28.08
CA ILE A 695 24.17 -0.28 28.29
C ILE A 695 25.70 -0.27 28.23
N HIS A 696 26.35 -0.78 29.27
CA HIS A 696 27.79 -0.99 29.36
C HIS A 696 28.12 -2.46 29.12
N ARG A 697 28.60 -2.75 27.91
CA ARG A 697 29.00 -4.08 27.44
C ARG A 697 30.21 -4.62 28.23
N ASN A 698 30.26 -5.93 28.47
CA ASN A 698 31.44 -6.64 28.99
C ASN A 698 32.08 -6.08 30.29
N ARG A 699 31.29 -5.50 31.21
CA ARG A 699 31.77 -4.93 32.49
C ARG A 699 32.64 -5.88 33.32
N ARG A 700 32.46 -7.19 33.20
CA ARG A 700 33.33 -8.21 33.79
C ARG A 700 33.44 -9.41 32.84
N LYS A 701 34.65 -9.70 32.36
CA LYS A 701 34.94 -10.73 31.34
C LYS A 701 34.62 -12.16 31.83
N ALA A 702 34.28 -13.04 30.90
CA ALA A 702 34.03 -14.46 31.16
C ALA A 702 35.27 -15.18 31.73
N GLY A 703 35.05 -16.27 32.48
CA GLY A 703 36.12 -17.10 33.05
C GLY A 703 35.66 -17.98 34.21
N MET A 704 36.52 -18.90 34.66
CA MET A 704 36.27 -19.70 35.86
C MET A 704 36.25 -18.83 37.12
N ARG A 705 35.27 -19.04 38.01
CA ARG A 705 35.15 -18.35 39.30
C ARG A 705 34.61 -19.30 40.35
N GLU A 706 35.10 -19.18 41.59
CA GLU A 706 34.49 -19.86 42.73
C GLU A 706 33.17 -19.19 43.12
N LEU A 707 32.09 -19.96 43.10
CA LEU A 707 30.78 -19.57 43.61
C LEU A 707 30.32 -20.61 44.65
N PRO A 708 29.54 -20.22 45.68
CA PRO A 708 28.97 -21.18 46.62
C PRO A 708 27.92 -22.06 45.94
N ASP A 709 27.98 -23.37 46.17
CA ASP A 709 27.01 -24.33 45.66
C ASP A 709 25.74 -24.43 46.55
N SER A 710 24.88 -25.42 46.31
CA SER A 710 23.64 -25.62 47.06
C SER A 710 23.85 -25.85 48.56
N HIS A 711 25.04 -26.28 48.99
CA HIS A 711 25.42 -26.50 50.39
C HIS A 711 26.32 -25.38 50.94
N LYS A 712 26.52 -24.31 50.16
CA LYS A 712 27.39 -23.15 50.42
C LYS A 712 28.89 -23.44 50.33
N GLU A 713 29.30 -24.61 49.83
CA GLU A 713 30.72 -24.89 49.58
C GLU A 713 31.18 -24.18 48.30
N LYS A 714 32.38 -23.60 48.31
CA LYS A 714 32.92 -22.90 47.14
C LYS A 714 33.36 -23.90 46.07
N LYS A 715 32.84 -23.73 44.85
CA LYS A 715 33.13 -24.61 43.72
C LYS A 715 33.39 -23.76 42.47
N ALA A 716 34.30 -24.20 41.61
CA ALA A 716 34.66 -23.46 40.40
C ALA A 716 33.59 -23.65 39.29
N TYR A 717 32.99 -22.56 38.84
CA TYR A 717 32.01 -22.52 37.75
C TYR A 717 32.50 -21.62 36.61
N ALA A 718 32.24 -22.04 35.37
CA ALA A 718 32.48 -21.23 34.17
C ALA A 718 31.45 -20.09 34.11
N SER A 719 31.87 -18.88 34.47
CA SER A 719 31.02 -17.69 34.44
C SER A 719 31.07 -17.02 33.06
N ARG A 720 29.90 -16.70 32.50
CA ARG A 720 29.78 -15.85 31.29
C ARG A 720 30.21 -14.40 31.61
N ALA A 721 30.40 -13.59 30.57
CA ALA A 721 30.51 -12.14 30.72
C ALA A 721 29.16 -11.55 31.17
N TYR A 722 29.17 -10.36 31.76
CA TYR A 722 27.94 -9.62 32.04
C TYR A 722 28.00 -8.16 31.59
N HIS A 723 26.81 -7.63 31.35
CA HIS A 723 26.50 -6.32 30.80
C HIS A 723 25.72 -5.54 31.88
N GLU A 724 25.82 -4.22 31.90
CA GLU A 724 25.21 -3.36 32.92
C GLU A 724 24.41 -2.25 32.22
N LEU A 725 23.08 -2.28 32.36
CA LEU A 725 22.24 -1.14 32.00
C LEU A 725 22.26 -0.12 33.14
N SER A 726 22.32 1.16 32.78
CA SER A 726 22.36 2.27 33.73
C SER A 726 21.40 3.39 33.34
N VAL A 727 20.67 3.89 34.33
CA VAL A 727 19.85 5.11 34.27
C VAL A 727 20.51 6.14 35.18
N GLY A 728 20.66 7.38 34.71
CA GLY A 728 21.22 8.51 35.46
C GLY A 728 20.63 9.82 34.97
N ARG A 729 21.32 10.96 35.20
CA ARG A 729 20.89 12.28 34.68
C ARG A 729 19.42 12.59 35.04
N GLU A 730 18.72 13.43 34.27
CA GLU A 730 17.28 13.70 34.49
C GLU A 730 16.40 12.44 34.40
N SER A 731 16.82 11.43 33.63
CA SER A 731 16.16 10.13 33.53
C SER A 731 16.00 9.43 34.88
N ILE A 732 16.86 9.69 35.86
CA ILE A 732 16.75 9.12 37.22
C ILE A 732 15.55 9.69 38.01
N LEU A 733 15.13 10.93 37.73
CA LEU A 733 13.98 11.56 38.37
C LEU A 733 12.69 10.91 37.88
N LYS A 734 12.56 10.77 36.55
CA LYS A 734 11.47 10.00 35.95
C LYS A 734 11.47 8.54 36.41
N TYR A 735 12.61 7.89 36.51
CA TYR A 735 12.67 6.53 37.04
C TYR A 735 12.10 6.47 38.47
N MET A 736 12.46 7.40 39.35
CA MET A 736 11.90 7.45 40.71
C MET A 736 10.38 7.74 40.72
N GLN A 737 9.90 8.62 39.84
CA GLN A 737 8.49 9.02 39.78
C GLN A 737 7.58 7.96 39.16
N ASP A 738 7.98 7.39 38.02
CA ASP A 738 7.13 6.53 37.19
C ASP A 738 7.34 5.03 37.42
N ILE A 739 8.49 4.61 37.98
CA ILE A 739 8.82 3.19 38.18
C ILE A 739 9.15 2.94 39.65
N GLY A 740 10.28 3.45 40.15
CA GLY A 740 10.77 3.22 41.50
C GLY A 740 11.14 1.75 41.77
N PHE A 741 11.22 1.42 43.05
CA PHE A 741 11.44 0.06 43.57
C PHE A 741 10.24 -0.38 44.42
N LEU A 742 10.23 -1.65 44.83
CA LEU A 742 9.20 -2.22 45.70
C LEU A 742 9.62 -2.22 47.18
N SER A 743 10.91 -2.13 47.48
CA SER A 743 11.42 -2.00 48.86
C SER A 743 11.73 -0.55 49.25
N ASP A 744 11.27 -0.14 50.44
CA ASP A 744 11.56 1.17 51.03
C ASP A 744 13.06 1.44 51.15
N GLY A 745 13.88 0.40 51.33
CA GLY A 745 15.33 0.51 51.41
C GLY A 745 16.01 0.88 50.08
N LYS A 746 15.46 0.44 48.92
CA LYS A 746 15.94 0.88 47.60
C LYS A 746 15.35 2.25 47.24
N ASN A 747 14.06 2.48 47.53
CA ASN A 747 13.40 3.78 47.31
C ASN A 747 14.02 4.92 48.16
N GLY A 748 14.37 4.66 49.42
CA GLY A 748 15.01 5.65 50.30
C GLY A 748 16.36 6.11 49.74
N ARG A 749 17.21 5.17 49.29
CA ARG A 749 18.49 5.49 48.62
C ARG A 749 18.31 6.22 47.29
N LEU A 750 17.24 5.91 46.55
CA LEU A 750 16.88 6.63 45.33
C LEU A 750 16.42 8.06 45.65
N LYS A 751 15.70 8.26 46.75
CA LYS A 751 15.30 9.57 47.25
C LYS A 751 16.50 10.41 47.72
N GLU A 752 17.40 9.84 48.52
CA GLU A 752 18.69 10.46 48.94
C GLU A 752 19.47 11.01 47.74
N ILE A 753 19.50 10.26 46.63
CA ILE A 753 20.10 10.68 45.36
C ILE A 753 19.41 11.91 44.78
N THR A 754 18.07 11.93 44.75
CA THR A 754 17.32 13.05 44.16
C THR A 754 17.40 14.33 44.99
N GLU A 755 17.38 14.23 46.32
CA GLU A 755 17.49 15.36 47.24
C GLU A 755 18.90 15.97 47.26
N ALA A 756 19.93 15.22 46.84
CA ALA A 756 21.30 15.71 46.71
C ALA A 756 21.55 16.64 45.49
N TYR A 757 20.61 16.77 44.56
CA TYR A 757 20.79 17.59 43.34
C TYR A 757 20.50 19.09 43.56
N VAL A 758 21.45 19.80 44.19
CA VAL A 758 21.37 21.25 44.50
C VAL A 758 21.07 22.16 43.29
N ARG A 759 21.36 21.72 42.06
CA ARG A 759 21.06 22.45 40.80
C ARG A 759 20.29 21.60 39.78
N GLY A 760 19.63 20.54 40.24
CA GLY A 760 19.08 19.50 39.37
C GLY A 760 20.17 18.61 38.74
N PRO A 761 19.78 17.47 38.13
CA PRO A 761 20.66 16.66 37.30
C PRO A 761 20.96 17.34 35.96
N LYS A 762 21.98 16.86 35.24
CA LYS A 762 22.22 17.25 33.85
C LYS A 762 21.11 16.67 32.96
N MET A 763 20.63 17.46 32.00
CA MET A 763 19.69 16.99 30.98
C MET A 763 20.31 15.89 30.11
N GLU A 764 19.43 15.10 29.49
CA GLU A 764 19.84 14.17 28.44
C GLU A 764 20.08 14.88 27.11
N LYS A 765 20.80 14.18 26.23
CA LYS A 765 21.03 14.66 24.87
C LYS A 765 20.11 14.04 23.83
N TRP A 766 19.46 12.92 24.16
CA TRP A 766 18.57 12.19 23.25
C TRP A 766 19.23 11.80 21.92
N THR A 767 20.51 11.41 22.00
CA THR A 767 21.37 11.06 20.86
C THR A 767 22.24 9.87 21.21
N ALA A 768 22.40 8.93 20.30
CA ALA A 768 23.35 7.82 20.44
C ALA A 768 24.44 7.92 19.37
N ALA A 769 25.69 7.62 19.74
CA ALA A 769 26.82 7.66 18.82
C ALA A 769 27.02 6.30 18.14
N VAL A 770 27.18 6.29 16.82
CA VAL A 770 27.43 5.05 16.05
C VAL A 770 28.71 4.37 16.54
N GLU A 771 28.62 3.07 16.81
CA GLU A 771 29.72 2.21 17.25
C GLU A 771 30.23 1.35 16.09
N SER A 772 29.33 0.69 15.38
CA SER A 772 29.64 -0.11 14.20
C SER A 772 28.46 -0.20 13.23
N ILE A 773 28.81 -0.48 11.98
CA ILE A 773 27.93 -0.89 10.89
C ILE A 773 28.51 -2.22 10.39
N GLU A 774 27.72 -3.28 10.45
CA GLU A 774 28.17 -4.64 10.14
C GLU A 774 27.24 -5.31 9.14
N ASN A 775 27.76 -5.87 8.05
CA ASN A 775 26.97 -6.73 7.16
C ASN A 775 26.48 -7.96 7.94
N ASP A 776 25.17 -8.21 7.91
CA ASP A 776 24.46 -9.06 8.87
C ASP A 776 23.57 -10.12 8.17
N GLY A 777 23.85 -10.41 6.90
CA GLY A 777 23.26 -11.52 6.13
C GLY A 777 22.28 -11.10 5.03
N ILE A 778 21.24 -11.91 4.82
CA ILE A 778 20.14 -11.62 3.89
C ILE A 778 18.85 -12.05 4.60
N GLU A 779 18.17 -11.10 5.22
CA GLU A 779 17.01 -11.36 6.07
C GLU A 779 15.88 -10.38 5.72
N GLU A 780 14.64 -10.88 5.71
CA GLU A 780 13.39 -10.22 6.16
C GLU A 780 13.42 -8.64 6.25
N VAL A 781 12.59 -7.91 5.46
CA VAL A 781 12.48 -6.42 5.37
C VAL A 781 11.01 -6.01 5.12
N PHE A 782 10.39 -4.97 5.79
CA PHE A 782 8.99 -4.37 5.72
C PHE A 782 9.13 -2.83 5.19
N ASP A 783 8.31 -1.77 5.43
CA ASP A 783 8.18 -0.39 4.75
C ASP A 783 7.47 0.76 5.62
N ILE A 784 6.91 1.95 5.22
CA ILE A 784 5.93 2.94 5.89
C ILE A 784 5.83 4.41 5.46
N ILE A 785 4.59 4.81 5.21
CA ILE A 785 4.21 6.19 5.02
C ILE A 785 3.50 6.79 6.25
N GLU A 786 4.25 7.55 7.06
CA GLU A 786 3.72 8.73 7.76
C GLU A 786 3.32 9.74 6.67
N PRO A 787 2.05 10.01 6.37
CA PRO A 787 1.71 10.96 5.30
C PRO A 787 2.04 12.42 5.68
N VAL A 788 2.36 12.72 6.94
CA VAL A 788 2.51 14.07 7.50
C VAL A 788 3.97 14.48 7.73
N THR A 789 4.66 13.92 8.74
CA THR A 789 6.05 14.34 9.08
C THR A 789 7.12 13.60 8.30
N HIS A 790 6.72 12.48 7.68
CA HIS A 790 7.61 11.50 7.09
C HIS A 790 8.63 10.90 8.09
N SER A 791 8.45 11.02 9.42
CA SER A 791 9.49 10.72 10.42
C SER A 791 9.01 10.05 11.72
N LEU A 792 9.79 9.11 12.30
CA LEU A 792 9.32 8.06 13.24
C LEU A 792 10.44 7.18 13.83
N VAL A 793 10.19 6.34 14.85
CA VAL A 793 11.15 5.77 15.85
C VAL A 793 11.26 4.20 15.96
N ALA A 794 12.35 3.56 15.48
CA ALA A 794 12.60 2.10 15.60
C ALA A 794 13.79 1.75 16.49
N ASN A 795 13.61 0.82 17.43
CA ASN A 795 14.53 0.59 18.56
C ASN A 795 14.99 1.91 19.23
N GLY A 796 14.18 2.97 19.13
CA GLY A 796 14.47 4.31 19.62
C GLY A 796 15.06 5.29 18.59
N ILE A 797 15.49 4.86 17.40
CA ILE A 797 16.21 5.66 16.38
C ILE A 797 15.27 6.17 15.27
N VAL A 798 15.53 7.34 14.65
CA VAL A 798 14.54 8.08 13.80
C VAL A 798 14.85 8.12 12.28
N VAL A 799 13.85 7.92 11.36
CA VAL A 799 14.07 7.41 9.95
C VAL A 799 12.96 7.88 8.84
N HIS A 800 13.05 7.81 7.44
CA HIS A 800 12.22 8.56 6.33
C HIS A 800 11.37 7.77 5.20
N ASN A 801 10.48 8.24 4.19
CA ASN A 801 9.00 7.80 3.76
C ASN A 801 8.12 7.75 2.25
N CYS A 802 8.21 6.89 1.15
CA CYS A 802 8.11 6.79 -0.45
C CYS A 802 6.97 7.11 -1.50
N GLY A 803 7.26 6.93 -2.85
CA GLY A 803 6.42 6.98 -4.12
C GLY A 803 6.97 6.61 -5.57
N GLU A 804 6.08 6.20 -6.50
CA GLU A 804 5.91 6.34 -8.02
C GLU A 804 4.65 5.61 -8.58
N GLN A 805 4.25 4.38 -8.23
CA GLN A 805 4.75 3.45 -7.19
C GLN A 805 6.24 3.19 -7.29
N PRO A 806 6.97 3.27 -6.17
CA PRO A 806 8.40 3.06 -6.21
C PRO A 806 8.69 1.62 -6.69
N LEU A 807 9.32 1.46 -7.87
CA LEU A 807 9.80 0.19 -8.48
C LEU A 807 11.29 0.26 -8.94
N MET A 808 12.20 -0.59 -8.43
CA MET A 808 13.70 -0.55 -8.48
C MET A 808 14.28 -1.93 -8.78
N PRO A 809 15.63 -2.07 -8.94
CA PRO A 809 16.36 -3.31 -8.85
C PRO A 809 15.66 -4.49 -8.17
N TYR A 810 15.03 -5.24 -9.06
CA TYR A 810 14.37 -6.53 -8.93
C TYR A 810 12.99 -6.59 -8.25
N GLU A 811 12.35 -5.52 -7.77
CA GLU A 811 10.99 -5.65 -7.19
C GLU A 811 9.86 -5.44 -8.21
N SER A 812 8.67 -5.97 -7.90
CA SER A 812 7.49 -5.95 -8.78
C SER A 812 6.24 -5.37 -8.13
N CYS A 813 5.26 -5.00 -8.97
CA CYS A 813 4.05 -4.27 -8.66
C CYS A 813 2.77 -5.13 -8.84
N ASN A 814 1.94 -5.32 -7.82
CA ASN A 814 0.81 -6.25 -7.80
C ASN A 814 -0.52 -5.49 -7.65
N LEU A 815 -0.97 -4.88 -8.75
CA LEU A 815 -2.05 -3.89 -8.76
C LEU A 815 -3.49 -4.45 -8.81
N GLY A 816 -4.44 -3.63 -8.40
CA GLY A 816 -5.88 -3.78 -8.64
C GLY A 816 -6.60 -2.43 -8.46
N SER A 817 -7.88 -2.32 -8.80
CA SER A 817 -8.59 -1.03 -8.63
C SER A 817 -10.09 -1.18 -8.34
N ILE A 818 -10.61 -0.26 -7.54
CA ILE A 818 -12.01 -0.22 -7.08
C ILE A 818 -12.80 0.84 -7.86
N ASN A 819 -13.99 0.48 -8.31
CA ASN A 819 -14.86 1.32 -9.11
C ASN A 819 -15.78 2.17 -8.23
N LEU A 820 -15.33 3.37 -7.84
CA LEU A 820 -16.04 4.25 -6.89
C LEU A 820 -17.50 4.54 -7.32
N ALA A 821 -17.75 4.66 -8.62
CA ALA A 821 -19.08 4.90 -9.16
C ALA A 821 -20.09 3.76 -8.92
N LYS A 822 -19.66 2.58 -8.46
CA LYS A 822 -20.54 1.47 -8.05
C LYS A 822 -21.21 1.70 -6.69
N PHE A 823 -20.57 2.48 -5.82
CA PHE A 823 -21.00 2.67 -4.45
C PHE A 823 -21.91 3.89 -4.27
N VAL A 824 -22.02 4.77 -5.27
CA VAL A 824 -22.98 5.87 -5.26
C VAL A 824 -24.38 5.40 -5.65
N LYS A 825 -25.33 5.58 -4.74
CA LYS A 825 -26.76 5.24 -4.83
C LYS A 825 -27.58 6.47 -4.41
N ASP A 826 -28.55 6.88 -5.24
CA ASP A 826 -29.53 7.93 -4.94
C ASP A 826 -28.96 9.29 -4.48
N GLY A 827 -27.67 9.56 -4.78
CA GLY A 827 -26.93 10.78 -4.39
C GLY A 827 -25.96 10.60 -3.21
N ASP A 828 -26.00 9.46 -2.53
CA ASP A 828 -25.14 9.14 -1.37
C ASP A 828 -24.16 7.99 -1.68
N ILE A 829 -23.11 7.85 -0.85
CA ILE A 829 -22.10 6.78 -0.96
C ILE A 829 -22.40 5.66 0.05
N ASP A 830 -22.50 4.42 -0.44
CA ASP A 830 -22.56 3.20 0.34
C ASP A 830 -21.18 2.83 0.92
N TYR A 831 -20.82 3.53 2.01
CA TYR A 831 -19.54 3.32 2.71
C TYR A 831 -19.37 1.89 3.23
N GLU A 832 -20.44 1.19 3.61
CA GLU A 832 -20.33 -0.15 4.19
C GLU A 832 -20.03 -1.22 3.13
N ARG A 833 -20.67 -1.13 1.94
CA ARG A 833 -20.28 -2.00 0.81
C ARG A 833 -18.91 -1.62 0.27
N LEU A 834 -18.57 -0.33 0.23
CA LEU A 834 -17.23 0.14 -0.16
C LEU A 834 -16.15 -0.41 0.78
N ARG A 835 -16.38 -0.33 2.11
CA ARG A 835 -15.54 -0.92 3.15
C ARG A 835 -15.23 -2.39 2.84
N LYS A 836 -16.27 -3.22 2.73
CA LYS A 836 -16.10 -4.66 2.46
C LYS A 836 -15.34 -4.94 1.16
N VAL A 837 -15.55 -4.18 0.09
CA VAL A 837 -14.83 -4.38 -1.17
C VAL A 837 -13.37 -3.93 -1.07
N ILE A 838 -13.07 -2.80 -0.41
CA ILE A 838 -11.69 -2.38 -0.13
C ILE A 838 -10.94 -3.48 0.61
N ARG A 839 -11.61 -4.09 1.60
CA ARG A 839 -11.06 -5.22 2.33
C ARG A 839 -10.78 -6.41 1.42
N LEU A 840 -11.80 -7.03 0.83
CA LEU A 840 -11.64 -8.20 -0.05
C LEU A 840 -10.61 -7.97 -1.17
N SER A 841 -10.49 -6.76 -1.70
CA SER A 841 -9.49 -6.39 -2.71
C SER A 841 -8.05 -6.44 -2.17
N THR A 842 -7.83 -6.01 -0.93
CA THR A 842 -6.53 -6.07 -0.25
C THR A 842 -6.14 -7.53 0.01
N LYS A 843 -7.07 -8.33 0.56
CA LYS A 843 -6.90 -9.78 0.78
C LYS A 843 -6.61 -10.54 -0.51
N PHE A 844 -7.26 -10.13 -1.60
CA PHE A 844 -7.03 -10.66 -2.94
C PHE A 844 -5.60 -10.36 -3.43
N LEU A 845 -5.16 -9.11 -3.32
CA LEU A 845 -3.84 -8.71 -3.81
C LEU A 845 -2.71 -9.27 -2.96
N ASP A 846 -2.98 -9.63 -1.70
CA ASP A 846 -2.06 -10.44 -0.92
C ASP A 846 -1.85 -11.84 -1.51
N ASN A 847 -2.95 -12.56 -1.69
CA ASN A 847 -2.95 -13.91 -2.25
C ASN A 847 -2.27 -13.97 -3.61
N VAL A 848 -2.43 -12.91 -4.42
CA VAL A 848 -1.75 -12.77 -5.72
C VAL A 848 -0.26 -13.02 -5.60
N VAL A 849 0.41 -12.67 -4.50
CA VAL A 849 1.88 -12.76 -4.40
C VAL A 849 2.36 -14.17 -4.05
N ASP A 850 1.57 -14.98 -3.34
CA ASP A 850 1.84 -16.42 -3.17
C ASP A 850 1.40 -17.23 -4.40
N ALA A 851 0.29 -16.83 -5.04
CA ALA A 851 -0.15 -17.44 -6.29
C ALA A 851 0.81 -17.15 -7.47
N ASN A 852 1.60 -16.07 -7.41
CA ASN A 852 2.47 -15.62 -8.48
C ASN A 852 3.56 -16.64 -8.86
N LYS A 853 3.90 -16.69 -10.14
CA LYS A 853 5.02 -17.43 -10.72
C LYS A 853 5.96 -16.43 -11.40
N PHE A 854 6.93 -15.96 -10.62
CA PHE A 854 7.89 -14.95 -11.06
C PHE A 854 8.87 -15.48 -12.13
N PRO A 855 9.23 -14.66 -13.14
CA PRO A 855 10.10 -15.11 -14.23
C PRO A 855 11.58 -15.13 -13.84
N VAL A 856 12.01 -14.23 -12.95
CA VAL A 856 13.41 -14.03 -12.54
C VAL A 856 13.54 -14.34 -11.05
N VAL A 857 14.55 -15.09 -10.64
CA VAL A 857 14.67 -15.52 -9.23
C VAL A 857 15.00 -14.38 -8.28
N GLN A 858 15.80 -13.39 -8.68
CA GLN A 858 15.98 -12.16 -7.90
C GLN A 858 14.65 -11.42 -7.72
N ILE A 859 13.75 -11.49 -8.69
CA ILE A 859 12.44 -10.84 -8.66
C ILE A 859 11.40 -11.63 -7.87
N LYS A 860 11.49 -12.97 -7.89
CA LYS A 860 10.82 -13.83 -6.91
C LYS A 860 11.30 -13.45 -5.53
N ASN A 861 12.61 -13.43 -5.29
CA ASN A 861 13.23 -13.25 -3.99
C ASN A 861 12.95 -11.84 -3.46
N MET A 862 13.03 -10.80 -4.29
CA MET A 862 12.36 -9.53 -4.08
C MET A 862 10.89 -9.81 -3.77
N THR A 863 9.97 -10.03 -4.69
CA THR A 863 8.52 -9.97 -4.38
C THR A 863 8.00 -11.00 -3.34
N ARG A 864 8.72 -12.07 -3.03
CA ARG A 864 8.51 -13.02 -1.92
C ARG A 864 9.19 -12.66 -0.60
N LYS A 865 9.81 -11.49 -0.56
CA LYS A 865 9.84 -10.60 0.59
C LYS A 865 9.26 -9.23 0.22
N THR A 866 8.71 -8.96 -1.01
CA THR A 866 8.01 -7.71 -1.52
C THR A 866 6.49 -7.56 -1.67
N ARG A 867 5.59 -8.56 -1.82
CA ARG A 867 4.08 -8.45 -1.89
C ARG A 867 3.52 -7.04 -2.12
N LYS A 868 4.03 -6.36 -3.15
CA LYS A 868 3.85 -4.92 -3.26
C LYS A 868 2.60 -4.73 -4.00
N ILE A 869 1.52 -4.45 -3.29
CA ILE A 869 0.25 -4.34 -3.96
C ILE A 869 0.07 -2.93 -4.48
N GLY A 870 -1.12 -2.61 -4.95
CA GLY A 870 -1.47 -1.26 -5.30
C GLY A 870 -2.91 -1.26 -5.73
N LEU A 871 -3.77 -1.26 -4.72
CA LEU A 871 -5.17 -0.98 -4.81
C LEU A 871 -5.33 0.51 -5.14
N GLY A 872 -5.83 0.80 -6.33
CA GLY A 872 -6.21 2.14 -6.74
C GLY A 872 -7.72 2.33 -6.74
N VAL A 873 -8.14 3.52 -7.13
CA VAL A 873 -9.51 3.78 -7.57
C VAL A 873 -9.62 3.81 -9.08
N MET A 874 -10.82 3.68 -9.59
CA MET A 874 -11.27 4.08 -10.93
C MET A 874 -12.72 4.54 -10.86
N GLY A 875 -13.23 5.18 -11.91
CA GLY A 875 -14.59 5.74 -11.91
C GLY A 875 -14.74 6.98 -11.02
N PHE A 876 -13.66 7.70 -10.67
CA PHE A 876 -13.74 8.88 -9.81
C PHE A 876 -14.55 10.02 -10.45
N ALA A 877 -14.32 10.35 -11.73
CA ALA A 877 -15.12 11.34 -12.44
C ALA A 877 -16.60 10.94 -12.54
N ASP A 878 -16.89 9.66 -12.83
CA ASP A 878 -18.27 9.15 -12.85
C ASP A 878 -18.94 9.21 -11.45
N MET A 879 -18.17 9.02 -10.37
CA MET A 879 -18.62 9.19 -9.00
C MET A 879 -18.97 10.66 -8.72
N LEU A 880 -18.10 11.61 -9.09
CA LEU A 880 -18.38 13.05 -8.93
C LEU A 880 -19.63 13.48 -9.71
N ILE A 881 -19.79 13.01 -10.96
CA ILE A 881 -20.97 13.27 -11.81
C ILE A 881 -22.25 12.77 -11.12
N LYS A 882 -22.25 11.56 -10.54
CA LYS A 882 -23.39 11.02 -9.78
C LYS A 882 -23.71 11.81 -8.50
N LEU A 883 -22.73 12.52 -7.93
CA LEU A 883 -22.88 13.36 -6.74
C LEU A 883 -23.20 14.83 -7.07
N GLY A 884 -23.28 15.20 -8.35
CA GLY A 884 -23.51 16.60 -8.77
C GLY A 884 -22.30 17.52 -8.58
N ILE A 885 -21.08 16.96 -8.51
CA ILE A 885 -19.83 17.67 -8.24
C ILE A 885 -19.02 17.83 -9.54
N PRO A 886 -18.59 19.06 -9.92
CA PRO A 886 -17.67 19.30 -11.05
C PRO A 886 -16.24 18.85 -10.74
N TYR A 887 -15.52 18.26 -11.70
CA TYR A 887 -14.15 17.78 -11.48
C TYR A 887 -13.17 18.91 -11.11
N ASN A 888 -13.27 20.08 -11.75
CA ASN A 888 -12.45 21.26 -11.50
C ASN A 888 -13.07 22.16 -10.41
N SER A 889 -13.32 21.60 -9.23
CA SER A 889 -13.91 22.34 -8.09
C SER A 889 -13.27 21.96 -6.75
N GLY A 890 -13.39 22.87 -5.76
CA GLY A 890 -12.95 22.60 -4.39
C GLY A 890 -13.68 21.40 -3.76
N ASP A 891 -14.95 21.19 -4.10
CA ASP A 891 -15.74 20.05 -3.64
C ASP A 891 -15.20 18.73 -4.18
N ALA A 892 -14.70 18.70 -5.42
CA ALA A 892 -14.03 17.53 -5.97
C ALA A 892 -12.67 17.26 -5.32
N LEU A 893 -11.92 18.29 -4.91
CA LEU A 893 -10.70 18.10 -4.11
C LEU A 893 -11.04 17.54 -2.72
N VAL A 894 -12.04 18.09 -2.03
CA VAL A 894 -12.55 17.56 -0.73
C VAL A 894 -13.02 16.10 -0.88
N MET A 895 -13.70 15.77 -1.98
CA MET A 895 -14.18 14.41 -2.24
C MET A 895 -13.03 13.46 -2.62
N GLY A 896 -12.02 13.91 -3.36
CA GLY A 896 -10.81 13.14 -3.67
C GLY A 896 -9.97 12.85 -2.42
N GLU A 897 -9.77 13.87 -1.58
CA GLU A 897 -9.19 13.78 -0.24
C GLU A 897 -9.92 12.74 0.63
N ARG A 898 -11.26 12.83 0.70
CA ARG A 898 -12.11 11.89 1.46
C ARG A 898 -12.07 10.46 0.92
N MET A 899 -12.13 10.27 -0.40
CA MET A 899 -12.11 8.95 -1.03
C MET A 899 -10.74 8.29 -0.94
N MET A 900 -9.66 9.06 -1.08
CA MET A 900 -8.32 8.50 -0.99
C MET A 900 -7.95 8.18 0.45
N ALA A 901 -8.29 9.03 1.42
CA ALA A 901 -8.16 8.71 2.84
C ALA A 901 -8.97 7.43 3.17
N PHE A 902 -10.25 7.34 2.81
CA PHE A 902 -11.05 6.14 3.09
C PHE A 902 -10.52 4.87 2.39
N LEU A 903 -9.99 4.98 1.16
CA LEU A 903 -9.30 3.86 0.52
C LEU A 903 -8.01 3.48 1.25
N GLN A 904 -7.24 4.48 1.70
CA GLN A 904 -6.06 4.32 2.52
C GLN A 904 -6.47 3.59 3.80
N ASP A 905 -7.13 4.25 4.74
CA ASP A 905 -7.64 3.74 6.02
C ASP A 905 -8.19 2.30 5.95
N GLU A 906 -9.04 1.95 4.98
CA GLU A 906 -9.66 0.61 4.91
C GLU A 906 -8.87 -0.46 4.16
N SER A 907 -8.04 -0.09 3.18
CA SER A 907 -7.09 -1.05 2.61
C SER A 907 -5.95 -1.32 3.59
N HIS A 908 -5.74 -0.37 4.48
CA HIS A 908 -4.84 -0.46 5.61
C HIS A 908 -5.49 -1.40 6.65
N GLU A 909 -6.78 -1.20 6.95
CA GLU A 909 -7.52 -1.95 7.97
C GLU A 909 -7.86 -3.40 7.59
N GLU A 910 -8.05 -3.83 6.34
CA GLU A 910 -8.23 -5.30 6.09
C GLU A 910 -6.97 -6.10 6.31
N SER A 911 -5.89 -5.46 5.93
CA SER A 911 -4.58 -6.06 5.90
C SER A 911 -4.17 -6.52 7.32
N LYS A 912 -4.95 -6.09 8.32
CA LYS A 912 -5.34 -6.69 9.60
C LYS A 912 -5.56 -8.17 9.60
N ILE A 913 -6.82 -8.49 9.36
CA ILE A 913 -7.42 -9.78 9.50
C ILE A 913 -6.56 -10.75 8.67
N LEU A 914 -6.17 -10.30 7.48
CA LEU A 914 -5.14 -10.86 6.63
C LEU A 914 -3.88 -11.39 7.34
N ALA A 915 -3.17 -10.62 8.14
CA ALA A 915 -1.86 -11.04 8.65
C ALA A 915 -1.91 -11.64 10.05
N GLU A 916 -2.89 -11.24 10.86
CA GLU A 916 -3.27 -11.85 12.13
C GLU A 916 -3.46 -13.36 11.95
N GLU A 917 -4.11 -13.73 10.84
CA GLU A 917 -4.18 -15.08 10.28
C GLU A 917 -2.81 -15.62 9.79
N ARG A 918 -2.18 -14.90 8.84
CA ARG A 918 -1.30 -15.53 7.84
C ARG A 918 0.14 -15.71 8.25
N GLY A 919 0.54 -15.19 9.40
CA GLY A 919 1.97 -15.04 9.61
C GLY A 919 2.50 -13.97 8.71
N VAL A 920 3.81 -13.91 8.55
CA VAL A 920 4.39 -12.75 7.93
C VAL A 920 4.88 -12.91 6.51
N PHE A 921 4.62 -11.87 5.75
CA PHE A 921 5.60 -11.25 4.88
C PHE A 921 6.92 -11.09 5.62
N PRO A 922 7.99 -11.76 5.22
CA PRO A 922 9.35 -11.50 5.65
C PRO A 922 9.63 -10.25 6.53
N GLY A 923 9.78 -9.03 6.00
CA GLY A 923 9.37 -7.85 6.79
C GLY A 923 10.32 -7.19 7.82
N TRP A 924 10.17 -5.91 8.32
CA TRP A 924 10.27 -5.19 9.70
C TRP A 924 10.82 -5.94 10.85
N TYR A 925 11.33 -7.09 10.59
CA TYR A 925 12.75 -7.04 10.54
C TYR A 925 13.13 -5.70 9.83
N GLY A 926 13.46 -4.67 10.63
CA GLY A 926 14.08 -3.35 10.39
C GLY A 926 13.36 -2.20 9.76
N SER A 927 12.04 -1.96 9.77
CA SER A 927 11.41 -1.39 8.55
C SER A 927 10.70 -0.03 8.40
N LYS A 928 10.72 0.98 9.27
CA LYS A 928 9.79 2.12 9.09
C LYS A 928 8.38 1.82 9.63
N TRP A 929 7.69 0.75 9.28
CA TRP A 929 6.49 0.28 10.01
C TRP A 929 6.94 -0.04 11.41
N GLU A 930 8.17 -0.55 11.49
CA GLU A 930 9.06 -0.69 12.63
C GLU A 930 9.39 0.59 13.41
N GLU A 931 9.30 1.75 12.78
CA GLU A 931 9.55 3.00 13.47
C GLU A 931 8.22 3.66 13.88
N GLN A 932 7.07 3.20 13.35
CA GLN A 932 5.75 3.73 13.67
C GLN A 932 4.82 2.88 14.53
N GLY A 933 5.00 1.57 14.63
CA GLY A 933 4.11 0.78 15.47
C GLY A 933 3.00 0.12 14.69
N ILE A 934 3.10 0.04 13.37
CA ILE A 934 1.92 -0.34 12.59
C ILE A 934 1.94 -1.80 12.20
N LYS A 935 0.72 -2.33 11.99
CA LYS A 935 0.30 -3.72 11.78
C LYS A 935 -0.30 -3.92 10.31
N MET A 936 -0.13 -5.03 9.51
CA MET A 936 -0.87 -5.33 8.20
C MET A 936 -0.31 -6.46 7.21
N ARG A 937 -0.46 -6.41 5.84
CA ARG A 937 -0.11 -7.37 4.78
C ARG A 937 0.72 -6.93 3.49
N ASN A 938 0.66 -5.72 2.88
CA ASN A 938 1.12 -5.54 1.45
C ASN A 938 1.59 -4.14 0.92
N SER A 939 2.63 -4.05 0.05
CA SER A 939 3.62 -2.93 -0.09
C SER A 939 3.35 -1.55 -0.67
N THR A 940 2.21 -1.06 -0.30
CA THR A 940 1.54 0.16 -0.69
C THR A 940 0.23 -0.55 -0.92
N THR A 941 -0.64 -0.55 0.08
CA THR A 941 -1.97 -1.03 -0.26
C THR A 941 -2.54 -0.08 -1.28
N THR A 942 -2.17 1.21 -1.23
CA THR A 942 -2.64 2.22 -2.17
C THR A 942 -1.66 2.54 -3.30
N THR A 943 -2.16 2.43 -4.54
CA THR A 943 -1.50 2.96 -5.74
C THR A 943 -2.51 3.53 -6.70
N ILE A 944 -2.43 4.82 -6.98
CA ILE A 944 -3.19 5.42 -8.09
C ILE A 944 -2.42 5.13 -9.40
N ALA A 945 -2.65 3.93 -9.92
CA ALA A 945 -2.11 3.48 -11.20
C ALA A 945 -3.02 3.90 -12.39
N PRO A 946 -2.52 3.88 -13.64
CA PRO A 946 -3.35 4.08 -14.81
C PRO A 946 -4.23 2.84 -15.06
N THR A 947 -5.54 2.97 -14.94
CA THR A 947 -6.48 1.83 -15.00
C THR A 947 -7.01 1.55 -16.42
N GLY A 948 -6.42 2.16 -17.46
CA GLY A 948 -7.06 2.36 -18.76
C GLY A 948 -7.55 1.11 -19.53
N THR A 949 -7.09 -0.11 -19.21
CA THR A 949 -7.71 -1.35 -19.75
C THR A 949 -8.77 -1.95 -18.82
N ILE A 950 -8.61 -1.81 -17.49
CA ILE A 950 -9.53 -2.41 -16.51
C ILE A 950 -10.78 -1.54 -16.28
N SER A 951 -10.69 -0.22 -16.42
CA SER A 951 -11.86 0.67 -16.37
C SER A 951 -12.76 0.52 -17.61
N ILE A 952 -12.20 0.16 -18.78
CA ILE A 952 -12.98 -0.25 -19.97
C ILE A 952 -13.79 -1.53 -19.68
N ILE A 953 -13.22 -2.50 -18.95
CA ILE A 953 -13.92 -3.72 -18.54
C ILE A 953 -15.01 -3.40 -17.50
N ALA A 954 -14.71 -2.51 -16.54
CA ALA A 954 -15.65 -2.08 -15.50
C ALA A 954 -16.75 -1.12 -16.00
N GLY A 955 -16.54 -0.48 -17.16
CA GLY A 955 -17.46 0.48 -17.77
C GLY A 955 -17.43 1.87 -17.14
N CYS A 956 -16.24 2.38 -16.78
CA CYS A 956 -16.07 3.65 -16.07
C CYS A 956 -14.83 4.44 -16.52
N SER A 957 -14.70 5.67 -16.02
CA SER A 957 -13.56 6.56 -16.19
C SER A 957 -12.28 5.96 -15.59
N SER A 958 -11.12 6.33 -16.16
CA SER A 958 -9.83 5.76 -15.79
C SER A 958 -9.27 6.42 -14.53
N SER A 959 -8.89 5.62 -13.53
CA SER A 959 -8.16 6.07 -12.35
C SER A 959 -8.85 7.28 -11.67
N ILE A 960 -8.07 8.31 -11.33
CA ILE A 960 -8.55 9.62 -10.85
C ILE A 960 -8.71 10.64 -12.00
N GLU A 961 -8.63 10.24 -13.26
CA GLU A 961 -8.67 11.15 -14.41
C GLU A 961 -10.07 11.75 -14.64
N PRO A 962 -10.16 12.96 -15.22
CA PRO A 962 -11.42 13.49 -15.74
C PRO A 962 -11.89 12.67 -16.95
N LEU A 963 -13.08 12.97 -17.47
CA LEU A 963 -13.50 12.39 -18.75
C LEU A 963 -12.56 12.86 -19.87
N PHE A 964 -11.98 11.95 -20.64
CA PHE A 964 -11.20 12.35 -21.83
C PHE A 964 -12.11 12.84 -22.96
N ALA A 965 -13.26 12.20 -23.13
CA ALA A 965 -14.35 12.57 -24.02
C ALA A 965 -15.68 12.02 -23.48
N ILE A 966 -16.79 12.67 -23.83
CA ILE A 966 -18.15 12.33 -23.37
C ILE A 966 -18.84 11.35 -24.33
N ALA A 967 -18.59 11.48 -25.63
CA ALA A 967 -19.08 10.58 -26.67
C ALA A 967 -18.04 10.40 -27.78
N PHE A 968 -18.07 9.25 -28.45
CA PHE A 968 -17.20 8.93 -29.58
C PHE A 968 -17.93 8.08 -30.62
N VAL A 969 -17.67 8.35 -31.90
CA VAL A 969 -18.22 7.59 -33.03
C VAL A 969 -17.39 6.33 -33.25
N ARG A 970 -18.05 5.18 -33.43
CA ARG A 970 -17.41 3.91 -33.77
C ARG A 970 -17.98 3.33 -35.05
N HIS A 971 -17.14 3.10 -36.05
CA HIS A 971 -17.49 2.24 -37.17
C HIS A 971 -17.55 0.77 -36.71
N VAL A 972 -18.66 0.08 -37.00
CA VAL A 972 -18.86 -1.35 -36.73
C VAL A 972 -18.96 -2.14 -38.03
N LEU A 973 -19.04 -3.47 -37.94
CA LEU A 973 -19.21 -4.34 -39.11
C LEU A 973 -20.47 -3.96 -39.91
N ASN A 974 -20.45 -4.24 -41.21
CA ASN A 974 -21.45 -3.80 -42.20
C ASN A 974 -21.54 -2.27 -42.41
N GLY A 975 -20.54 -1.49 -41.98
CA GLY A 975 -20.41 -0.07 -42.34
C GLY A 975 -21.37 0.86 -41.58
N GLN A 976 -21.99 0.39 -40.50
CA GLN A 976 -22.79 1.24 -39.63
C GLN A 976 -21.90 2.02 -38.65
N GLU A 977 -22.36 3.20 -38.24
CA GLU A 977 -21.77 3.96 -37.15
C GLU A 977 -22.60 3.76 -35.87
N LEU A 978 -21.93 3.36 -34.80
CA LEU A 978 -22.49 3.23 -33.46
C LEU A 978 -21.84 4.29 -32.57
N ILE A 979 -22.64 5.22 -32.06
CA ILE A 979 -22.17 6.25 -31.13
C ILE A 979 -22.13 5.63 -29.74
N GLU A 980 -20.97 5.67 -29.10
CA GLU A 980 -20.77 5.24 -27.73
C GLU A 980 -20.64 6.50 -26.86
N VAL A 981 -21.53 6.61 -25.87
CA VAL A 981 -21.76 7.82 -25.05
C VAL A 981 -21.53 7.43 -23.59
N ASN A 982 -21.01 8.33 -22.75
CA ASN A 982 -20.94 8.12 -21.32
C ASN A 982 -22.37 7.79 -20.78
N PRO A 983 -22.57 6.63 -20.12
CA PRO A 983 -23.91 6.22 -19.71
C PRO A 983 -24.63 7.20 -18.79
N LEU A 984 -23.90 7.93 -17.93
CA LEU A 984 -24.46 8.93 -17.03
C LEU A 984 -24.92 10.18 -17.78
N PHE A 985 -24.27 10.52 -18.89
CA PHE A 985 -24.71 11.61 -19.78
C PHE A 985 -26.00 11.22 -20.52
N GLU A 986 -26.05 10.02 -21.11
CA GLU A 986 -27.29 9.51 -21.72
C GLU A 986 -28.44 9.41 -20.70
N GLU A 987 -28.16 8.99 -19.45
CA GLU A 987 -29.14 8.91 -18.36
C GLU A 987 -29.64 10.29 -17.92
N MET A 988 -28.74 11.25 -17.67
CA MET A 988 -29.10 12.61 -17.22
C MET A 988 -29.91 13.38 -18.27
N LEU A 989 -29.54 13.26 -19.55
CA LEU A 989 -30.31 13.88 -20.64
C LEU A 989 -31.70 13.27 -20.79
N ARG A 990 -31.84 11.95 -20.67
CA ARG A 990 -33.16 11.29 -20.67
C ARG A 990 -33.99 11.70 -19.45
N ALA A 991 -33.38 11.84 -18.28
CA ALA A 991 -34.04 12.35 -17.08
C ALA A 991 -34.54 13.80 -17.25
N ARG A 992 -33.79 14.66 -17.95
CA ARG A 992 -34.15 16.07 -18.22
C ARG A 992 -34.98 16.30 -19.50
N ASN A 993 -35.35 15.26 -20.27
CA ASN A 993 -35.96 15.35 -21.62
C ASN A 993 -35.09 16.02 -22.70
N LEU A 994 -33.78 16.11 -22.52
CA LEU A 994 -32.84 16.78 -23.42
C LEU A 994 -32.14 15.81 -24.42
N TYR A 995 -32.46 14.51 -24.38
CA TYR A 995 -31.82 13.52 -25.25
C TYR A 995 -32.36 13.56 -26.69
N SER A 996 -31.46 13.74 -27.67
CA SER A 996 -31.73 13.45 -29.08
C SER A 996 -30.52 12.75 -29.73
N GLU A 997 -30.78 11.91 -30.75
CA GLU A 997 -29.71 11.25 -31.53
C GLU A 997 -28.85 12.26 -32.30
N GLU A 998 -29.40 13.45 -32.61
CA GLU A 998 -28.70 14.54 -33.27
C GLU A 998 -27.69 15.22 -32.32
N LEU A 999 -28.10 15.51 -31.09
CA LEU A 999 -27.20 15.98 -30.03
C LEU A 999 -26.09 14.97 -29.75
N MET A 1000 -26.39 13.66 -29.76
CA MET A 1000 -25.34 12.63 -29.58
C MET A 1000 -24.34 12.60 -30.74
N ARG A 1001 -24.77 12.91 -31.98
CA ARG A 1001 -23.89 13.08 -33.15
C ARG A 1001 -23.07 14.36 -33.09
N GLU A 1002 -23.56 15.40 -32.42
CA GLU A 1002 -22.83 16.65 -32.22
C GLU A 1002 -21.74 16.51 -31.15
N VAL A 1003 -22.11 16.02 -29.96
CA VAL A 1003 -21.17 15.73 -28.85
C VAL A 1003 -20.08 14.74 -29.27
N ALA A 1004 -20.37 13.79 -30.16
CA ALA A 1004 -19.38 12.85 -30.68
C ALA A 1004 -18.43 13.40 -31.75
N LYS A 1005 -18.64 14.64 -32.25
CA LYS A 1005 -17.69 15.34 -33.14
C LYS A 1005 -16.65 16.15 -32.35
N SER A 1006 -17.06 16.83 -31.28
CA SER A 1006 -16.19 17.61 -30.39
C SER A 1006 -15.53 16.75 -29.30
N GLY A 1007 -16.25 15.73 -28.83
CA GLY A 1007 -15.92 14.98 -27.61
C GLY A 1007 -16.31 15.70 -26.30
N ASN A 1008 -16.73 16.97 -26.36
CA ASN A 1008 -16.98 17.86 -25.22
C ASN A 1008 -18.29 18.68 -25.39
N LEU A 1009 -18.62 19.56 -24.42
CA LEU A 1009 -19.84 20.39 -24.46
C LEU A 1009 -19.58 21.89 -24.62
N HIS A 1010 -18.34 22.32 -24.89
CA HIS A 1010 -17.96 23.73 -24.87
C HIS A 1010 -18.85 24.58 -25.78
N ASP A 1011 -18.86 24.26 -27.09
CA ASP A 1011 -19.56 25.01 -28.13
C ASP A 1011 -21.04 24.61 -28.32
N ILE A 1012 -21.52 23.59 -27.60
CA ILE A 1012 -22.87 23.00 -27.79
C ILE A 1012 -23.89 23.76 -26.92
N ASP A 1013 -25.03 24.18 -27.48
CA ASP A 1013 -26.06 24.86 -26.68
C ASP A 1013 -26.82 23.87 -25.80
N ILE A 1014 -26.48 23.87 -24.51
CA ILE A 1014 -27.05 22.97 -23.51
C ILE A 1014 -26.91 23.57 -22.11
N ASP A 1015 -27.82 23.15 -21.22
CA ASP A 1015 -27.86 23.46 -19.78
C ASP A 1015 -26.46 23.61 -19.15
N PRO A 1016 -26.10 24.81 -18.65
CA PRO A 1016 -24.79 25.08 -18.06
C PRO A 1016 -24.43 24.18 -16.88
N GLU A 1017 -25.40 23.63 -16.14
CA GLU A 1017 -25.13 22.67 -15.08
C GLU A 1017 -24.56 21.36 -15.66
N ILE A 1018 -25.08 20.91 -16.80
CA ILE A 1018 -24.59 19.71 -17.48
C ILE A 1018 -23.19 19.95 -18.05
N LYS A 1019 -22.94 21.13 -18.65
CA LYS A 1019 -21.57 21.52 -19.05
C LYS A 1019 -20.58 21.45 -17.90
N ARG A 1020 -20.97 22.00 -16.75
CA ARG A 1020 -20.16 22.04 -15.52
C ARG A 1020 -19.83 20.64 -14.99
N LEU A 1021 -20.74 19.66 -15.12
CA LEU A 1021 -20.54 18.30 -14.60
C LEU A 1021 -19.72 17.40 -15.55
N PHE A 1022 -19.90 17.52 -16.87
CA PHE A 1022 -19.25 16.64 -17.85
C PHE A 1022 -17.98 17.24 -18.48
N VAL A 1023 -17.33 18.18 -17.80
CA VAL A 1023 -16.08 18.82 -18.22
C VAL A 1023 -14.98 17.79 -18.56
N THR A 1024 -14.32 17.97 -19.71
CA THR A 1024 -13.32 17.02 -20.22
C THR A 1024 -11.88 17.44 -19.89
N ALA A 1025 -10.94 16.50 -20.08
CA ALA A 1025 -9.52 16.67 -19.76
C ALA A 1025 -8.86 17.92 -20.37
N HIS A 1026 -9.32 18.36 -21.55
CA HIS A 1026 -8.78 19.51 -22.28
C HIS A 1026 -9.50 20.85 -21.95
N GLU A 1027 -10.58 20.79 -21.15
CA GLU A 1027 -11.35 21.96 -20.66
C GLU A 1027 -11.00 22.31 -19.19
N ILE A 1028 -9.97 21.67 -18.64
CA ILE A 1028 -9.52 21.83 -17.25
C ILE A 1028 -8.13 22.47 -17.26
N GLU A 1029 -8.00 23.62 -16.59
CA GLU A 1029 -6.74 24.36 -16.48
C GLU A 1029 -5.61 23.52 -15.82
N PRO A 1030 -4.33 23.77 -16.16
CA PRO A 1030 -3.19 22.98 -15.68
C PRO A 1030 -3.17 22.76 -14.15
N GLU A 1031 -3.47 23.82 -13.40
CA GLU A 1031 -3.42 23.88 -11.94
C GLU A 1031 -4.41 22.90 -11.31
N TRP A 1032 -5.62 22.75 -11.88
CA TRP A 1032 -6.62 21.81 -11.36
C TRP A 1032 -6.20 20.34 -11.54
N HIS A 1033 -5.49 20.02 -12.62
CA HIS A 1033 -4.91 18.68 -12.79
C HIS A 1033 -3.84 18.39 -11.74
N VAL A 1034 -2.96 19.36 -11.44
CA VAL A 1034 -1.88 19.21 -10.46
C VAL A 1034 -2.43 19.19 -9.03
N LEU A 1035 -3.40 20.05 -8.69
CA LEU A 1035 -4.11 20.04 -7.40
C LEU A 1035 -4.79 18.68 -7.15
N MET A 1036 -5.45 18.11 -8.16
CA MET A 1036 -6.07 16.79 -8.04
C MET A 1036 -5.02 15.68 -7.87
N GLN A 1037 -3.89 15.75 -8.60
CA GLN A 1037 -2.77 14.82 -8.40
C GLN A 1037 -2.23 14.90 -6.97
N ALA A 1038 -1.91 16.11 -6.48
CA ALA A 1038 -1.38 16.36 -5.14
C ALA A 1038 -2.34 15.91 -4.03
N THR A 1039 -3.64 16.16 -4.22
CA THR A 1039 -4.72 15.76 -3.29
C THR A 1039 -4.75 14.26 -3.07
N PHE A 1040 -4.73 13.47 -4.15
CA PHE A 1040 -4.59 12.02 -4.05
C PHE A 1040 -3.20 11.60 -3.57
N GLN A 1041 -2.15 12.36 -3.89
CA GLN A 1041 -0.77 11.99 -3.57
C GLN A 1041 -0.44 12.10 -2.07
N ARG A 1042 -1.14 12.96 -1.33
CA ARG A 1042 -1.09 13.05 0.14
C ARG A 1042 -1.49 11.75 0.83
N TYR A 1043 -2.47 11.04 0.28
CA TYR A 1043 -3.05 9.80 0.82
C TYR A 1043 -2.73 8.57 -0.05
N CYS A 1044 -1.78 8.70 -0.98
CA CYS A 1044 -1.27 7.60 -1.78
C CYS A 1044 0.07 7.19 -1.20
N ASP A 1045 0.15 5.93 -0.79
CA ASP A 1045 1.38 5.29 -0.38
C ASP A 1045 2.40 5.35 -1.55
N SER A 1046 1.95 4.93 -2.73
CA SER A 1046 2.73 4.97 -3.96
C SER A 1046 2.86 6.37 -4.54
N GLY A 1047 3.27 6.47 -5.79
CA GLY A 1047 3.05 7.69 -6.56
C GLY A 1047 1.62 7.71 -7.09
N VAL A 1048 1.21 8.88 -7.57
CA VAL A 1048 -0.02 9.06 -8.33
C VAL A 1048 0.33 9.21 -9.80
N SER A 1049 0.05 8.15 -10.56
CA SER A 1049 0.23 8.10 -12.01
C SER A 1049 -0.98 8.72 -12.71
N LYS A 1050 -1.17 10.03 -12.47
CA LYS A 1050 -2.10 10.90 -13.19
C LYS A 1050 -1.34 11.64 -14.28
N THR A 1051 -1.96 11.80 -15.46
CA THR A 1051 -1.43 12.60 -16.56
C THR A 1051 -2.01 14.00 -16.49
N ILE A 1052 -1.13 15.02 -16.47
CA ILE A 1052 -1.53 16.41 -16.61
C ILE A 1052 -1.79 16.67 -18.09
N ASN A 1053 -3.04 16.50 -18.53
CA ASN A 1053 -3.43 16.64 -19.93
C ASN A 1053 -3.75 18.10 -20.22
N LEU A 1054 -3.08 18.70 -21.22
CA LEU A 1054 -3.21 20.12 -21.58
C LEU A 1054 -3.72 20.28 -23.03
N PRO A 1055 -4.48 21.35 -23.34
CA PRO A 1055 -4.90 21.65 -24.71
C PRO A 1055 -3.70 21.97 -25.62
N SER A 1056 -3.87 21.87 -26.93
CA SER A 1056 -2.77 21.96 -27.89
C SER A 1056 -2.14 23.36 -27.97
N ASP A 1057 -2.87 24.41 -27.60
CA ASP A 1057 -2.36 25.80 -27.52
C ASP A 1057 -1.72 26.16 -26.17
N ALA A 1058 -1.66 25.23 -25.20
CA ALA A 1058 -0.89 25.41 -23.98
C ALA A 1058 0.59 25.68 -24.27
N SER A 1059 1.20 26.59 -23.52
CA SER A 1059 2.55 27.10 -23.76
C SER A 1059 3.62 26.33 -22.96
N PRO A 1060 4.93 26.53 -23.25
CA PRO A 1060 6.00 25.96 -22.43
C PRO A 1060 5.95 26.47 -20.98
N ASP A 1061 5.54 27.72 -20.76
CA ASP A 1061 5.42 28.33 -19.43
C ASP A 1061 4.38 27.62 -18.56
N ASP A 1062 3.26 27.18 -19.15
CA ASP A 1062 2.21 26.42 -18.44
C ASP A 1062 2.73 25.03 -17.98
N ILE A 1063 3.69 24.44 -18.73
CA ILE A 1063 4.39 23.21 -18.32
C ILE A 1063 5.40 23.50 -17.20
N GLY A 1064 6.15 24.60 -17.30
CA GLY A 1064 7.08 25.03 -16.25
C GLY A 1064 6.36 25.29 -14.92
N LYS A 1065 5.20 25.95 -14.98
CA LYS A 1065 4.28 26.14 -13.85
C LYS A 1065 3.80 24.81 -13.30
N ALA A 1066 3.27 23.91 -14.13
CA ALA A 1066 2.80 22.60 -13.67
C ALA A 1066 3.93 21.78 -12.99
N TYR A 1067 5.14 21.78 -13.55
CA TYR A 1067 6.30 21.11 -12.97
C TYR A 1067 6.76 21.73 -11.65
N ARG A 1068 6.82 23.06 -11.54
CA ARG A 1068 7.19 23.73 -10.29
C ARG A 1068 6.11 23.55 -9.21
N MET A 1069 4.84 23.74 -9.58
CA MET A 1069 3.69 23.50 -8.70
C MET A 1069 3.64 22.05 -8.19
N ALA A 1070 3.97 21.05 -9.03
CA ALA A 1070 4.06 19.66 -8.58
C ALA A 1070 5.20 19.43 -7.58
N LYS A 1071 6.35 20.10 -7.75
CA LYS A 1071 7.44 20.10 -6.76
C LYS A 1071 6.93 20.71 -5.44
N ASP A 1072 6.39 21.92 -5.50
CA ASP A 1072 6.03 22.72 -4.32
C ASP A 1072 4.81 22.14 -3.57
N LEU A 1073 3.93 21.39 -4.25
CA LEU A 1073 2.86 20.57 -3.62
C LEU A 1073 3.30 19.15 -3.24
N HIS A 1074 4.61 18.86 -3.28
CA HIS A 1074 5.21 17.58 -2.91
C HIS A 1074 4.62 16.35 -3.64
N CYS A 1075 4.33 16.52 -4.93
CA CYS A 1075 4.12 15.38 -5.83
C CYS A 1075 5.42 14.59 -5.96
N LYS A 1076 5.30 13.26 -6.05
CA LYS A 1076 6.47 12.36 -6.06
C LYS A 1076 7.08 12.31 -7.48
N GLY A 1077 6.25 12.40 -8.51
CA GLY A 1077 6.66 12.68 -9.90
C GLY A 1077 5.54 13.37 -10.67
N ILE A 1078 5.83 13.87 -11.87
CA ILE A 1078 4.84 14.50 -12.76
C ILE A 1078 5.14 14.21 -14.24
N THR A 1079 4.06 13.88 -14.97
CA THR A 1079 4.04 13.73 -16.42
C THR A 1079 3.00 14.68 -17.01
N VAL A 1080 3.45 15.59 -17.88
CA VAL A 1080 2.58 16.50 -18.63
C VAL A 1080 2.46 15.97 -20.06
N TYR A 1081 1.22 15.93 -20.57
CA TYR A 1081 0.91 15.60 -21.95
C TYR A 1081 0.11 16.75 -22.57
N ARG A 1082 0.76 17.53 -23.43
CA ARG A 1082 0.07 18.52 -24.27
C ARG A 1082 -0.54 17.80 -25.48
N ASP A 1083 -1.78 18.12 -25.84
CA ASP A 1083 -2.36 17.65 -27.08
C ASP A 1083 -1.45 17.97 -28.29
N GLN A 1084 -1.45 17.07 -29.28
CA GLN A 1084 -0.61 17.10 -30.48
C GLN A 1084 0.93 17.03 -30.26
N SER A 1085 1.43 16.90 -29.02
CA SER A 1085 2.87 16.70 -28.73
C SER A 1085 3.45 15.34 -29.13
N LYS A 1086 2.60 14.37 -29.54
CA LYS A 1086 3.05 13.07 -30.07
C LYS A 1086 2.42 12.82 -31.45
N THR A 1087 3.25 12.34 -32.39
CA THR A 1087 2.89 12.14 -33.80
C THR A 1087 1.83 11.07 -34.04
N GLN A 1088 1.59 10.20 -33.05
CA GLN A 1088 0.41 9.35 -32.94
C GLN A 1088 -0.21 9.53 -31.55
N GLN A 1089 -1.52 9.73 -31.51
CA GLN A 1089 -2.29 9.87 -30.27
C GLN A 1089 -2.85 8.50 -29.83
N VAL A 1090 -2.91 8.29 -28.52
CA VAL A 1090 -3.40 7.03 -27.90
C VAL A 1090 -4.92 7.05 -27.69
N LEU A 1091 -5.50 8.25 -27.57
CA LEU A 1091 -6.93 8.53 -27.46
C LEU A 1091 -7.26 9.68 -28.42
N TYR A 1092 -8.44 9.64 -29.06
CA TYR A 1092 -8.86 10.63 -30.07
C TYR A 1092 -10.18 11.29 -29.65
N THR A 1093 -10.27 12.61 -29.80
CA THR A 1093 -11.52 13.38 -29.66
C THR A 1093 -12.12 13.65 -31.04
N GLY A 1094 -13.12 12.84 -31.43
CA GLY A 1094 -13.88 13.03 -32.67
C GLY A 1094 -13.11 12.74 -33.97
N THR A 1095 -13.71 13.14 -35.09
CA THR A 1095 -13.22 12.87 -36.47
C THR A 1095 -12.76 14.13 -37.21
N ALA A 1096 -12.52 15.23 -36.49
CA ALA A 1096 -12.12 16.51 -37.07
C ALA A 1096 -10.69 16.46 -37.64
N SER A 1097 -10.52 16.94 -38.87
CA SER A 1097 -9.22 16.97 -39.56
C SER A 1097 -8.39 18.21 -39.21
N ARG A 1098 -7.05 18.07 -39.27
CA ARG A 1098 -6.06 19.12 -38.96
C ARG A 1098 -6.39 20.47 -39.61
N LYS A 1099 -6.37 21.54 -38.80
CA LYS A 1099 -6.16 22.93 -39.25
C LYS A 1099 -5.27 23.67 -38.25
N GLU A 1100 -4.32 24.43 -38.78
CA GLU A 1100 -3.31 25.16 -38.00
C GLU A 1100 -3.84 26.51 -37.50
N PRO A 1101 -3.53 26.96 -36.27
CA PRO A 1101 -4.03 28.21 -35.70
C PRO A 1101 -3.00 29.36 -35.65
N GLU A 1102 -2.18 29.56 -36.69
CA GLU A 1102 -1.35 30.77 -36.81
C GLU A 1102 -2.22 32.02 -37.05
N GLN A 1103 -2.49 32.78 -35.98
CA GLN A 1103 -2.76 34.25 -35.93
C GLN A 1103 -3.41 34.69 -34.60
N LYS A 1104 -4.03 33.78 -33.82
CA LYS A 1104 -4.69 34.16 -32.55
C LYS A 1104 -3.73 34.52 -31.41
N ALA A 1105 -2.46 34.12 -31.49
CA ALA A 1105 -1.50 34.23 -30.38
C ALA A 1105 -1.08 35.68 -30.04
N GLU A 1106 -0.96 36.57 -31.03
CA GLU A 1106 -0.39 37.90 -30.81
C GLU A 1106 -1.34 38.85 -30.07
N LYS A 1107 -2.66 38.78 -30.30
CA LYS A 1107 -3.62 39.58 -29.53
C LYS A 1107 -3.68 39.19 -28.05
N LYS A 1108 -3.76 37.88 -27.74
CA LYS A 1108 -3.78 37.41 -26.34
C LYS A 1108 -2.54 37.87 -25.54
N LYS A 1109 -1.36 37.96 -26.18
CA LYS A 1109 -0.12 38.41 -25.51
C LYS A 1109 -0.15 39.87 -25.02
N ALA A 1110 -0.96 40.74 -25.61
CA ALA A 1110 -1.09 42.13 -25.16
C ALA A 1110 -2.00 42.27 -23.93
N GLU A 1111 -3.05 41.45 -23.83
CA GLU A 1111 -4.07 41.53 -22.77
C GLU A 1111 -3.69 40.72 -21.50
N LYS A 1112 -2.97 39.60 -21.66
CA LYS A 1112 -2.49 38.77 -20.52
C LYS A 1112 -1.55 39.54 -19.58
N LYS A 1113 -0.64 40.36 -20.14
CA LYS A 1113 0.49 40.94 -19.39
C LYS A 1113 0.13 42.03 -18.36
N VAL A 1114 -1.15 42.38 -18.23
CA VAL A 1114 -1.68 43.28 -17.18
C VAL A 1114 -2.60 42.54 -16.21
N THR A 1115 -3.07 41.34 -16.58
CA THR A 1115 -4.00 40.53 -15.76
C THR A 1115 -3.33 39.38 -15.01
N GLU A 1116 -2.12 38.95 -15.40
CA GLU A 1116 -1.48 37.76 -14.85
C GLU A 1116 -1.05 37.86 -13.37
N GLU A 1117 -0.68 39.05 -12.86
CA GLU A 1117 -0.37 39.22 -11.42
C GLU A 1117 -1.64 39.24 -10.54
N GLU A 1118 -2.74 39.83 -11.03
CA GLU A 1118 -4.02 39.84 -10.31
C GLU A 1118 -4.66 38.44 -10.30
N ASN A 1119 -4.64 37.71 -11.42
CA ASN A 1119 -5.40 36.47 -11.59
C ASN A 1119 -4.80 35.28 -10.79
N VAL A 1120 -3.47 35.23 -10.61
CA VAL A 1120 -2.85 34.20 -9.73
C VAL A 1120 -3.25 34.44 -8.27
N MET A 1121 -3.20 35.69 -7.80
CA MET A 1121 -3.66 36.05 -6.46
C MET A 1121 -5.17 35.86 -6.28
N GLU A 1122 -5.98 36.03 -7.34
CA GLU A 1122 -7.42 35.78 -7.30
C GLU A 1122 -7.77 34.28 -7.38
N LEU A 1123 -6.99 33.44 -8.08
CA LEU A 1123 -7.12 31.98 -8.02
C LEU A 1123 -6.75 31.45 -6.62
N ILE A 1124 -5.68 31.99 -6.05
CA ILE A 1124 -5.29 31.78 -4.65
C ILE A 1124 -6.47 32.20 -3.74
N ALA A 1125 -7.02 33.41 -3.86
CA ALA A 1125 -8.16 33.84 -3.04
C ALA A 1125 -9.46 33.01 -3.22
N LYS A 1126 -9.59 32.22 -4.30
CA LYS A 1126 -10.70 31.27 -4.53
C LYS A 1126 -10.44 29.88 -3.97
N VAL A 1127 -9.19 29.52 -3.68
CA VAL A 1127 -8.84 28.29 -2.97
C VAL A 1127 -9.13 28.50 -1.47
N PRO A 1128 -9.92 27.63 -0.81
CA PRO A 1128 -10.20 27.78 0.62
C PRO A 1128 -8.93 27.87 1.46
N ASP A 1129 -8.88 28.86 2.35
CA ASP A 1129 -7.73 29.28 3.18
C ASP A 1129 -6.89 28.12 3.78
N LYS A 1130 -7.55 27.03 4.17
CA LYS A 1130 -6.97 25.77 4.67
C LYS A 1130 -6.08 24.98 3.69
N TYR A 1131 -6.08 25.33 2.40
CA TYR A 1131 -5.28 24.72 1.34
C TYR A 1131 -4.13 25.62 0.86
N LEU A 1132 -4.03 26.85 1.37
CA LEU A 1132 -2.98 27.81 1.03
C LEU A 1132 -2.10 28.20 2.22
N LYS A 1133 -2.66 28.12 3.44
CA LYS A 1133 -1.88 28.20 4.67
C LYS A 1133 -1.13 26.89 4.92
N LEU A 1134 -0.14 26.66 4.05
CA LEU A 1134 1.11 26.02 4.47
C LEU A 1134 1.56 26.76 5.75
N ASP A 1135 1.82 25.99 6.79
CA ASP A 1135 2.00 26.43 8.18
C ASP A 1135 0.81 27.19 8.83
N SER A 1136 -0.17 26.45 9.36
CA SER A 1136 -0.63 26.70 10.75
C SER A 1136 -1.48 25.57 11.36
N THR A 1137 -1.37 25.46 12.69
CA THR A 1137 -1.96 24.43 13.55
C THR A 1137 -3.49 24.52 13.72
N PHE A 1138 -4.12 23.36 13.82
CA PHE A 1138 -5.40 23.16 14.51
C PHE A 1138 -5.30 23.65 15.98
N ASP A 1139 -6.13 24.61 16.40
CA ASP A 1139 -6.17 25.10 17.79
C ASP A 1139 -6.70 23.99 18.74
N PRO A 1140 -5.93 23.55 19.74
CA PRO A 1140 -6.38 22.52 20.69
C PRO A 1140 -7.51 22.95 21.64
N ALA A 1141 -7.85 24.24 21.76
CA ALA A 1141 -8.65 24.76 22.87
C ALA A 1141 -10.18 24.64 22.69
N CYS A 1142 -10.71 24.40 21.48
CA CYS A 1142 -12.16 24.38 21.23
C CYS A 1142 -12.65 23.11 20.50
N PRO A 1143 -12.96 22.01 21.21
CA PRO A 1143 -13.40 20.74 20.60
C PRO A 1143 -14.77 20.77 19.89
N THR A 1144 -15.51 21.89 19.95
CA THR A 1144 -16.90 22.00 19.49
C THR A 1144 -17.19 23.23 18.61
N GLY A 1145 -16.17 24.04 18.29
CA GLY A 1145 -16.28 25.15 17.33
C GLY A 1145 -17.24 26.28 17.72
N LYS A 1146 -17.44 26.55 19.02
CA LYS A 1146 -18.35 27.62 19.52
C LYS A 1146 -17.80 28.36 20.75
N CYS A 1147 -16.66 29.04 20.59
CA CYS A 1147 -16.19 30.10 21.47
C CYS A 1147 -15.95 31.36 20.62
N ASP A 1148 -16.19 32.56 21.18
CA ASP A 1148 -16.13 33.85 20.46
C ASP A 1148 -15.03 34.74 21.06
N LYS A 1149 -14.20 35.31 20.16
CA LYS A 1149 -13.06 36.24 20.37
C LYS A 1149 -11.82 35.70 21.10
#